data_AF-A0A554WGJ1-F1
#
_entry.id   AF-A0A554WGJ1-F1
#
_cell.length_a   1.000
_cell.length_b   1.000
_cell.length_c   1.000
_cell.angle_alpha   90.00
_cell.angle_beta   90.00
_cell.angle_gamma   90.00
#
_symmetry.space_group_name_H-M   'P 1'
#
loop_
_entity.id
_entity.type
_entity.pdbx_description
1 polymer ?
#
loop_
_entity_poly.entity_id
_entity_poly.type
_entity_poly.pdbx_seq_one_letter_code
_entity_poly.pdbx_strand_id
1 'polypeptide(L)'
;MPLNPSAAGRHHATPLPREARDTLVLLAVLAWIQALLLGHVPAWTSALAAALLLWRGWLAWRGRPLPGWPWRVGLTLLAVGATLATHRTLLGPEAGVTLIAVLLALKTLELRARRDAWVVFFLAFFTLLAPLLRSQSLPMALAVLLAVWGLLTALVLAHRPLGHPPLAAAARQAGWLMLTGTPLLVLLFALFPRLPPLWGLPQGEPFGRSGLSGQMRVGDVARLALDERVAMRVAFPQGTPPAAQLYFRGPVLRVFDGERWLPLHGPQAVALAPGALIRADAGVRRTPRGAPLPYRVTLEPTQRPWLPVLDHTLQAPQPSAAGAAPLTSPDGAWWLPYPVTDVLRYDAQAHPTVDWGVEADRLALQVDRELPPGFNPRTLAWAQALRRELGEPAPRVLVEALLRRLRDGGYVYTLEPGVYGPHSADEFWFERKAGFCEHIASAFVIALRALDVPARIVTGYQGGELNPVDGLWTVRHSDAHAWAEVWLPGEGWVRVDPTAWVAPDRTVRGARLAPPPGPLARAVVQVDPRLLQLARAWWDAANQRWNEWVLDYGPTRQRDLLRRLGWDAQDWRDAARALGAALALAALVALGWLLRPRGRRRDAWRRLLERAARRWARAGVPPPRPLTPRALAAALQQAAALDEAQRAAWRAWLLELEALRYDPAMPADRAARLLTDLRRRLGRLRTPARPPAAGAPRRAGGALALLLMLAAGAPAADAQPARALPATYANHPQAQQLAAAIDAAEGWDDGWARHWVAQARPDARARALNVPPAATAYPNWAAYRARFVEPRRIAAGVRFWDAHAEALARAEARYGVPAAVIVGILGVETLYGQHLGQHRTLDVLATLALDFPPEHPRAEARQAFFRDELRAFLRLARASGVAPDAWRGSFAGALGWPQFMPSSWLAHAVDFDGDGRIDLLGSPADAIGSVANFLAAHGWRRGMPARYAVRPPTHPQALGTLLAPDIRPTFSAAQLLELGAELPPEAQRHEGLLALVLLHNGDPAQGGPGPTYVLGTDNFWALTRYNRSSYYALAVLELGEAVERQRGAR
;
A
#
# COMPACT_ATOMS: atom_id res chain seq x y z
N MET A 1 -61.11 -12.95 59.07
CA MET A 1 -59.77 -12.45 59.45
C MET A 1 -58.94 -13.66 59.88
N PRO A 2 -57.62 -13.77 59.61
CA PRO A 2 -56.92 -13.39 58.36
C PRO A 2 -55.68 -14.28 57.98
N LEU A 3 -55.03 -13.90 56.87
CA LEU A 3 -53.62 -14.12 56.39
C LEU A 3 -53.21 -15.53 55.91
N ASN A 4 -52.51 -15.73 54.78
CA ASN A 4 -51.37 -14.96 54.26
C ASN A 4 -51.12 -15.19 52.74
N PRO A 5 -50.79 -14.15 51.94
CA PRO A 5 -50.33 -14.27 50.55
C PRO A 5 -48.80 -14.22 50.46
N SER A 6 -48.15 -15.20 49.83
CA SER A 6 -46.78 -15.03 49.30
C SER A 6 -46.41 -16.16 48.33
N ALA A 7 -46.32 -15.84 47.04
CA ALA A 7 -45.29 -16.33 46.11
C ALA A 7 -45.56 -15.75 44.71
N ALA A 8 -45.30 -14.45 44.56
CA ALA A 8 -45.18 -13.82 43.27
C ALA A 8 -43.88 -14.26 42.58
N GLY A 9 -43.98 -14.59 41.29
CA GLY A 9 -43.00 -14.16 40.29
C GLY A 9 -41.69 -14.95 40.17
N ARG A 10 -41.75 -16.16 39.59
CA ARG A 10 -40.70 -16.58 38.65
C ARG A 10 -41.20 -16.31 37.24
N HIS A 11 -40.99 -15.08 36.75
CA HIS A 11 -41.11 -14.80 35.32
C HIS A 11 -40.08 -15.66 34.58
N HIS A 12 -40.51 -16.81 34.06
CA HIS A 12 -39.79 -17.47 32.99
C HIS A 12 -39.79 -16.51 31.80
N ALA A 13 -38.67 -15.81 31.59
CA ALA A 13 -38.44 -14.99 30.42
C ALA A 13 -38.75 -15.85 29.19
N THR A 14 -39.78 -15.47 28.44
CA THR A 14 -40.14 -16.13 27.19
C THR A 14 -38.90 -16.08 26.27
N PRO A 15 -38.42 -17.23 25.75
CA PRO A 15 -37.26 -17.23 24.89
C PRO A 15 -37.54 -16.39 23.63
N LEU A 16 -36.61 -15.50 23.29
CA LEU A 16 -36.72 -14.64 22.11
C LEU A 16 -37.07 -15.46 20.86
N PRO A 17 -37.95 -14.95 19.97
CA PRO A 17 -38.22 -15.57 18.69
C PRO A 17 -36.92 -15.83 17.92
N ARG A 18 -36.86 -16.96 17.20
CA ARG A 18 -35.65 -17.37 16.46
C ARG A 18 -35.11 -16.25 15.57
N GLU A 19 -36.01 -15.60 14.82
CA GLU A 19 -35.65 -14.50 13.91
C GLU A 19 -35.04 -13.30 14.65
N ALA A 20 -35.59 -12.95 15.82
CA ALA A 20 -35.05 -11.88 16.66
C ALA A 20 -33.65 -12.23 17.15
N ARG A 21 -33.45 -13.45 17.67
CA ARG A 21 -32.14 -13.94 18.12
C ARG A 21 -31.10 -13.94 16.99
N ASP A 22 -31.43 -14.55 15.85
CA ASP A 22 -30.49 -14.69 14.72
C ASP A 22 -30.14 -13.30 14.13
N THR A 23 -31.10 -12.36 14.13
CA THR A 23 -30.85 -10.95 13.77
C THR A 23 -29.91 -10.26 14.76
N LEU A 24 -30.14 -10.39 16.07
CA LEU A 24 -29.30 -9.74 17.08
C LEU A 24 -27.85 -10.24 17.02
N VAL A 25 -27.64 -11.52 16.73
CA VAL A 25 -26.30 -12.09 16.50
C VAL A 25 -25.63 -11.45 15.28
N LEU A 26 -26.36 -11.31 14.16
CA LEU A 26 -25.84 -10.62 12.98
C LEU A 26 -25.48 -9.17 13.31
N LEU A 27 -26.35 -8.42 14.00
CA LEU A 27 -26.09 -7.03 14.36
C LEU A 27 -24.88 -6.89 15.30
N ALA A 28 -24.66 -7.82 16.22
CA ALA A 28 -23.47 -7.83 17.06
C ALA A 28 -22.18 -8.00 16.24
N VAL A 29 -22.21 -8.88 15.23
CA VAL A 29 -21.08 -9.05 14.30
C VAL A 29 -20.87 -7.80 13.45
N LEU A 30 -21.94 -7.19 12.94
CA LEU A 30 -21.83 -5.94 12.18
C LEU A 30 -21.32 -4.79 13.05
N ALA A 31 -21.75 -4.70 14.31
CA ALA A 31 -21.24 -3.72 15.26
C ALA A 31 -19.74 -3.92 15.52
N TRP A 32 -19.28 -5.18 15.63
CA TRP A 32 -17.85 -5.48 15.71
C TRP A 32 -17.10 -5.00 14.46
N ILE A 33 -17.61 -5.27 13.25
CA ILE A 33 -17.01 -4.78 12.00
C ILE A 33 -16.92 -3.25 11.98
N GLN A 34 -17.98 -2.55 12.40
CA GLN A 34 -17.97 -1.08 12.49
C GLN A 34 -16.98 -0.57 13.55
N ALA A 35 -16.80 -1.30 14.66
CA ALA A 35 -15.81 -0.94 15.68
C ALA A 35 -14.38 -1.02 15.15
N LEU A 36 -14.07 -1.94 14.22
CA LEU A 36 -12.76 -2.00 13.56
C LEU A 36 -12.48 -0.79 12.67
N LEU A 37 -13.51 -0.07 12.24
CA LEU A 37 -13.40 1.16 11.47
C LEU A 37 -13.31 2.42 12.34
N LEU A 38 -13.48 2.30 13.65
CA LEU A 38 -13.48 3.43 14.57
C LEU A 38 -12.13 4.17 14.52
N GLY A 39 -12.18 5.49 14.40
CA GLY A 39 -10.98 6.32 14.23
C GLY A 39 -10.37 6.32 12.82
N HIS A 40 -10.90 5.52 11.90
CA HIS A 40 -10.47 5.48 10.48
C HIS A 40 -11.52 6.07 9.53
N VAL A 41 -12.77 6.17 9.98
CA VAL A 41 -13.86 6.87 9.28
C VAL A 41 -14.27 8.12 10.08
N PRO A 42 -14.91 9.12 9.43
CA PRO A 42 -15.43 10.28 10.14
C PRO A 42 -16.32 9.90 11.33
N ALA A 43 -16.25 10.67 12.43
CA ALA A 43 -16.98 10.37 13.66
C ALA A 43 -18.50 10.24 13.42
N TRP A 44 -19.06 11.07 12.53
CA TRP A 44 -20.47 11.03 12.17
C TRP A 44 -20.87 9.69 11.53
N THR A 45 -19.97 9.06 10.77
CA THR A 45 -20.20 7.78 10.10
C THR A 45 -20.38 6.67 11.12
N SER A 46 -19.49 6.63 12.11
CA SER A 46 -19.55 5.65 13.21
C SER A 46 -20.79 5.87 14.07
N ALA A 47 -21.11 7.13 14.39
CA ALA A 47 -22.29 7.50 15.16
C ALA A 47 -23.59 7.11 14.44
N LEU A 48 -23.71 7.43 13.15
CA LEU A 48 -24.87 7.08 12.33
C LEU A 48 -25.03 5.56 12.21
N ALA A 49 -23.95 4.83 11.91
CA ALA A 49 -24.01 3.38 11.83
C ALA A 49 -24.42 2.74 13.17
N ALA A 50 -23.86 3.19 14.29
CA ALA A 50 -24.24 2.72 15.62
C ALA A 50 -25.73 2.98 15.90
N ALA A 51 -26.22 4.19 15.60
CA ALA A 51 -27.63 4.54 15.76
C ALA A 51 -28.56 3.63 14.93
N LEU A 52 -28.19 3.35 13.67
CA LEU A 52 -28.97 2.47 12.79
C LEU A 52 -28.98 1.02 13.26
N LEU A 53 -27.84 0.49 13.72
CA LEU A 53 -27.75 -0.87 14.27
C LEU A 53 -28.54 -1.00 15.58
N LEU A 54 -28.47 0.00 16.46
CA LEU A 54 -29.27 0.05 17.69
C LEU A 54 -30.77 0.14 17.37
N TRP A 55 -31.17 0.96 16.40
CA TRP A 55 -32.56 1.05 15.95
C TRP A 55 -33.05 -0.28 15.40
N ARG A 56 -32.26 -0.96 14.54
CA ARG A 56 -32.59 -2.27 14.02
C ARG A 56 -32.68 -3.34 15.11
N GLY A 57 -31.80 -3.28 16.11
CA GLY A 57 -31.81 -4.18 17.26
C GLY A 57 -33.04 -3.99 18.14
N TRP A 58 -33.43 -2.74 18.40
CA TRP A 58 -34.66 -2.41 19.13
C TRP A 58 -35.91 -2.92 18.40
N LEU A 59 -35.99 -2.75 17.08
CA LEU A 59 -37.08 -3.29 16.26
C LEU A 59 -37.15 -4.83 16.33
N ALA A 60 -36.01 -5.52 16.24
CA ALA A 60 -35.94 -6.98 16.37
C ALA A 60 -36.41 -7.46 17.74
N TRP A 61 -35.94 -6.81 18.81
CA TRP A 61 -36.26 -7.19 20.17
C TRP A 61 -37.74 -6.97 20.50
N ARG A 62 -38.32 -5.87 20.01
CA ARG A 62 -39.74 -5.53 20.19
C ARG A 62 -40.68 -6.17 19.16
N GLY A 63 -40.17 -6.90 18.17
CA GLY A 63 -40.97 -7.50 17.10
C GLY A 63 -41.73 -6.49 16.23
N ARG A 64 -41.20 -5.28 16.04
CA ARG A 64 -41.85 -4.21 15.26
C ARG A 64 -41.50 -4.26 13.78
N PRO A 65 -42.37 -3.79 12.88
CA PRO A 65 -42.09 -3.76 11.45
C PRO A 65 -40.91 -2.85 11.10
N LEU A 66 -40.20 -3.18 10.02
CA LEU A 66 -39.11 -2.39 9.49
C LEU A 66 -39.60 -1.04 8.93
N PRO A 67 -38.79 0.03 9.01
CA PRO A 67 -39.18 1.35 8.53
C PRO A 67 -39.51 1.36 7.02
N GLY A 68 -40.41 2.26 6.64
CA GLY A 68 -40.83 2.46 5.24
C GLY A 68 -39.71 2.92 4.32
N TRP A 69 -39.98 2.97 3.01
CA TRP A 69 -39.01 3.47 2.02
C TRP A 69 -38.59 4.95 2.19
N PRO A 70 -39.43 5.89 2.69
CA PRO A 70 -39.01 7.30 2.79
C PRO A 70 -37.88 7.52 3.79
N TRP A 71 -37.94 6.84 4.95
CA TRP A 71 -36.86 6.88 5.94
C TRP A 71 -35.54 6.38 5.37
N ARG A 72 -35.58 5.29 4.59
CA ARG A 72 -34.39 4.68 3.99
C ARG A 72 -33.77 5.57 2.92
N VAL A 73 -34.60 6.17 2.05
CA VAL A 73 -34.14 7.13 1.05
C VAL A 73 -33.57 8.39 1.71
N GLY A 74 -34.28 8.97 2.68
CA GLY A 74 -33.82 10.16 3.40
C GLY A 74 -32.48 9.94 4.09
N LEU A 75 -32.31 8.82 4.80
CA LEU A 75 -31.04 8.48 5.45
C LEU A 75 -29.91 8.18 4.46
N THR A 76 -30.23 7.62 3.30
CA THR A 76 -29.24 7.40 2.23
C THR A 76 -28.79 8.72 1.62
N LEU A 77 -29.71 9.64 1.33
CA LEU A 77 -29.39 10.98 0.84
C LEU A 77 -28.58 11.77 1.88
N LEU A 78 -28.93 11.66 3.17
CA LEU A 78 -28.15 12.24 4.26
C LEU A 78 -26.72 11.69 4.30
N ALA A 79 -26.54 10.37 4.17
CA ALA A 79 -25.23 9.74 4.15
C ALA A 79 -24.39 10.18 2.94
N VAL A 80 -25.00 10.24 1.75
CA VAL A 80 -24.35 10.74 0.52
C VAL A 80 -23.96 12.21 0.67
N GLY A 81 -24.87 13.05 1.16
CA GLY A 81 -24.62 14.47 1.41
C GLY A 81 -23.51 14.71 2.44
N ALA A 82 -23.53 13.99 3.57
CA ALA A 82 -22.48 14.07 4.59
C ALA A 82 -21.12 13.57 4.07
N THR A 83 -21.12 12.54 3.21
CA THR A 83 -19.90 12.05 2.55
C THR A 83 -19.33 13.09 1.59
N LEU A 84 -20.17 13.70 0.75
CA LEU A 84 -19.79 14.81 -0.13
C LEU A 84 -19.26 16.00 0.66
N ALA A 85 -19.91 16.37 1.76
CA ALA A 85 -19.46 17.47 2.61
C ALA A 85 -18.11 17.20 3.27
N THR A 86 -17.87 15.95 3.70
CA THR A 86 -16.64 15.57 4.41
C THR A 86 -15.46 15.40 3.46
N HIS A 87 -15.65 14.62 2.39
CA HIS A 87 -14.57 14.19 1.50
C HIS A 87 -14.47 15.03 0.22
N ARG A 88 -15.46 15.89 -0.06
CA ARG A 88 -15.60 16.65 -1.32
C ARG A 88 -15.67 15.78 -2.58
N THR A 89 -15.80 14.47 -2.41
CA THR A 89 -15.94 13.46 -3.47
C THR A 89 -16.76 12.28 -2.95
N LEU A 90 -17.40 11.56 -3.87
CA LEU A 90 -17.99 10.24 -3.60
C LEU A 90 -17.08 9.09 -4.07
N LEU A 91 -16.04 9.42 -4.85
CA LEU A 91 -15.09 8.49 -5.43
C LEU A 91 -13.75 8.61 -4.71
N GLY A 92 -13.23 7.47 -4.27
CA GLY A 92 -11.97 7.39 -3.54
C GLY A 92 -12.05 6.38 -2.41
N PRO A 93 -10.90 5.91 -1.89
CA PRO A 93 -10.87 4.90 -0.84
C PRO A 93 -11.57 5.38 0.44
N GLU A 94 -11.36 6.63 0.85
CA GLU A 94 -11.93 7.14 2.11
C GLU A 94 -13.45 7.39 2.02
N ALA A 95 -13.90 8.04 0.94
CA ALA A 95 -15.32 8.24 0.65
C ALA A 95 -16.05 6.91 0.44
N GLY A 96 -15.43 5.95 -0.27
CA GLY A 96 -15.98 4.63 -0.51
C GLY A 96 -16.16 3.81 0.77
N VAL A 97 -15.14 3.77 1.64
CA VAL A 97 -15.23 3.09 2.94
C VAL A 97 -16.30 3.73 3.83
N THR A 98 -16.36 5.08 3.85
CA THR A 98 -17.38 5.83 4.58
C THR A 98 -18.79 5.43 4.13
N LEU A 99 -19.04 5.44 2.82
CA LEU A 99 -20.34 5.13 2.25
C LEU A 99 -20.73 3.66 2.49
N ILE A 100 -19.81 2.72 2.26
CA ILE A 100 -20.04 1.29 2.47
C ILE A 100 -20.33 0.98 3.95
N ALA A 101 -19.65 1.65 4.88
CA ALA A 101 -19.91 1.48 6.31
C ALA A 101 -21.34 1.91 6.69
N VAL A 102 -21.84 3.03 6.15
CA VAL A 102 -23.23 3.47 6.39
C VAL A 102 -24.22 2.58 5.66
N LEU A 103 -23.95 2.24 4.40
CA LEU A 103 -24.81 1.37 3.59
C LEU A 103 -24.97 -0.02 4.23
N LEU A 104 -23.92 -0.55 4.85
CA LEU A 104 -23.99 -1.82 5.58
C LEU A 104 -24.99 -1.74 6.72
N ALA A 105 -24.95 -0.66 7.51
CA ALA A 105 -25.91 -0.43 8.60
C ALA A 105 -27.33 -0.18 8.06
N LEU A 106 -27.48 0.65 7.03
CA LEU A 106 -28.78 0.96 6.40
C LEU A 106 -29.44 -0.29 5.81
N LYS A 107 -28.66 -1.17 5.16
CA LYS A 107 -29.18 -2.39 4.54
C LYS A 107 -29.84 -3.32 5.54
N THR A 108 -29.46 -3.25 6.81
CA THR A 108 -30.10 -4.06 7.87
C THR A 108 -31.57 -3.69 8.10
N LEU A 109 -31.98 -2.47 7.76
CA LEU A 109 -33.37 -1.99 7.83
C LEU A 109 -34.23 -2.48 6.65
N GLU A 110 -33.63 -3.22 5.69
CA GLU A 110 -34.31 -3.76 4.50
C GLU A 110 -34.41 -5.28 4.49
N LEU A 111 -33.94 -5.98 5.53
CA LEU A 111 -33.90 -7.44 5.59
C LEU A 111 -35.31 -8.05 5.65
N ARG A 112 -35.96 -8.21 4.49
CA ARG A 112 -37.31 -8.82 4.38
C ARG A 112 -37.25 -10.22 3.78
N ALA A 113 -36.30 -10.47 2.87
CA ALA A 113 -36.14 -11.75 2.19
C ALA A 113 -34.77 -12.39 2.48
N ARG A 114 -34.68 -13.72 2.27
CA ARG A 114 -33.39 -14.44 2.33
C ARG A 114 -32.36 -13.90 1.33
N ARG A 115 -32.81 -13.34 0.20
CA ARG A 115 -31.97 -12.66 -0.80
C ARG A 115 -31.26 -11.44 -0.20
N ASP A 116 -31.94 -10.68 0.67
CA ASP A 116 -31.39 -9.46 1.27
C ASP A 116 -30.27 -9.79 2.27
N ALA A 117 -30.36 -10.95 2.93
CA ALA A 117 -29.31 -11.44 3.82
C ALA A 117 -27.99 -11.66 3.08
N TRP A 118 -28.02 -12.18 1.84
CA TRP A 118 -26.81 -12.35 1.03
C TRP A 118 -26.11 -11.03 0.75
N VAL A 119 -26.85 -9.97 0.42
CA VAL A 119 -26.29 -8.64 0.17
C VAL A 119 -25.61 -8.10 1.42
N VAL A 120 -26.22 -8.26 2.60
CA VAL A 120 -25.61 -7.85 3.87
C VAL A 120 -24.33 -8.64 4.14
N PHE A 121 -24.30 -9.95 3.89
CA PHE A 121 -23.08 -10.76 4.06
C PHE A 121 -21.97 -10.34 3.10
N PHE A 122 -22.27 -10.16 1.80
CA PHE A 122 -21.27 -9.71 0.82
C PHE A 122 -20.74 -8.32 1.17
N LEU A 123 -21.63 -7.40 1.54
CA LEU A 123 -21.24 -6.05 1.95
C LEU A 123 -20.39 -6.10 3.22
N ALA A 124 -20.74 -6.94 4.21
CA ALA A 124 -19.93 -7.11 5.43
C ALA A 124 -18.54 -7.69 5.16
N PHE A 125 -18.43 -8.72 4.30
CA PHE A 125 -17.15 -9.26 3.86
C PHE A 125 -16.34 -8.20 3.10
N PHE A 126 -16.98 -7.40 2.25
CA PHE A 126 -16.31 -6.32 1.54
C PHE A 126 -15.83 -5.22 2.49
N THR A 127 -16.65 -4.80 3.44
CA THR A 127 -16.29 -3.82 4.48
C THR A 127 -15.11 -4.30 5.33
N LEU A 128 -14.96 -5.61 5.55
CA LEU A 128 -13.83 -6.18 6.28
C LEU A 128 -12.46 -6.02 5.58
N LEU A 129 -12.43 -5.71 4.27
CA LEU A 129 -11.17 -5.34 3.61
C LEU A 129 -10.68 -3.95 4.06
N ALA A 130 -11.58 -3.04 4.43
CA ALA A 130 -11.23 -1.65 4.71
C ALA A 130 -10.27 -1.47 5.92
N PRO A 131 -10.46 -2.15 7.06
CA PRO A 131 -9.49 -2.10 8.16
C PRO A 131 -8.09 -2.60 7.75
N LEU A 132 -8.02 -3.62 6.88
CA LEU A 132 -6.76 -4.22 6.41
C LEU A 132 -5.98 -3.31 5.45
N LEU A 133 -6.65 -2.37 4.78
CA LEU A 133 -5.98 -1.35 3.97
C LEU A 133 -5.19 -0.34 4.81
N ARG A 134 -5.48 -0.25 6.13
CA ARG A 134 -4.86 0.73 7.04
C ARG A 134 -3.90 0.08 8.03
N SER A 135 -4.24 -1.08 8.57
CA SER A 135 -3.38 -1.81 9.50
C SER A 135 -3.36 -3.29 9.18
N GLN A 136 -2.16 -3.85 9.01
CA GLN A 136 -1.93 -5.29 8.80
C GLN A 136 -1.33 -5.95 10.06
N SER A 137 -1.48 -5.31 11.21
CA SER A 137 -0.95 -5.80 12.49
C SER A 137 -1.61 -7.11 12.94
N LEU A 138 -0.92 -7.90 13.77
CA LEU A 138 -1.44 -9.14 14.33
C LEU A 138 -2.79 -8.96 15.09
N PRO A 139 -2.99 -7.95 15.95
CA PRO A 139 -4.30 -7.70 16.56
C PRO A 139 -5.41 -7.47 15.54
N MET A 140 -5.15 -6.70 14.48
CA MET A 140 -6.14 -6.46 13.43
C MET A 140 -6.48 -7.75 12.68
N ALA A 141 -5.48 -8.58 12.37
CA ALA A 141 -5.70 -9.89 11.75
C ALA A 141 -6.58 -10.80 12.62
N LEU A 142 -6.32 -10.88 13.93
CA LEU A 142 -7.14 -11.63 14.89
C LEU A 142 -8.58 -11.08 14.98
N ALA A 143 -8.72 -9.76 14.98
CA ALA A 143 -10.02 -9.10 15.04
C ALA A 143 -10.87 -9.34 13.76
N VAL A 144 -10.23 -9.35 12.59
CA VAL A 144 -10.87 -9.72 11.31
C VAL A 144 -11.22 -11.20 11.29
N LEU A 145 -10.36 -12.10 11.79
CA LEU A 145 -10.67 -13.52 11.90
C LEU A 145 -11.89 -13.76 12.80
N LEU A 146 -12.00 -13.04 13.92
CA LEU A 146 -13.18 -13.09 14.78
C LEU A 146 -14.43 -12.60 14.05
N ALA A 147 -14.33 -11.53 13.25
CA ALA A 147 -15.44 -11.02 12.45
C ALA A 147 -15.88 -12.02 11.37
N VAL A 148 -14.93 -12.64 10.65
CA VAL A 148 -15.19 -13.69 9.66
C VAL A 148 -15.87 -14.90 10.30
N TRP A 149 -15.40 -15.33 11.47
CA TRP A 149 -16.03 -16.41 12.23
C TRP A 149 -17.47 -16.06 12.64
N GLY A 150 -17.70 -14.83 13.09
CA GLY A 150 -19.03 -14.29 13.38
C GLY A 150 -19.95 -14.28 12.16
N LEU A 151 -19.47 -13.79 11.02
CA LEU A 151 -20.23 -13.75 9.76
C LEU A 151 -20.58 -15.16 9.27
N LEU A 152 -19.63 -16.09 9.31
CA LEU A 152 -19.88 -17.50 8.96
C LEU A 152 -20.86 -18.16 9.93
N THR A 153 -20.81 -17.82 11.21
CA THR A 153 -21.78 -18.30 12.21
C THR A 153 -23.18 -17.83 11.86
N ALA A 154 -23.36 -16.54 11.55
CA ALA A 154 -24.62 -15.98 11.10
C ALA A 154 -25.10 -16.60 9.77
N LEU A 155 -24.18 -16.87 8.84
CA LEU A 155 -24.48 -17.52 7.57
C LEU A 155 -24.96 -18.98 7.76
N VAL A 156 -24.33 -19.73 8.67
CA VAL A 156 -24.75 -21.10 9.04
C VAL A 156 -26.14 -21.09 9.67
N LEU A 157 -26.43 -20.11 10.55
CA LEU A 157 -27.76 -19.94 11.15
C LEU A 157 -28.83 -19.67 10.08
N ALA A 158 -28.52 -18.82 9.10
CA ALA A 158 -29.43 -18.49 7.98
C ALA A 158 -29.73 -19.71 7.08
N HIS A 159 -28.81 -20.66 6.94
CA HIS A 159 -28.93 -21.83 6.07
C HIS A 159 -29.55 -23.07 6.74
N ARG A 160 -29.92 -23.03 8.02
CA ARG A 160 -30.57 -24.16 8.71
C ARG A 160 -32.09 -23.97 8.78
N PRO A 161 -32.89 -24.44 7.80
CA PRO A 161 -34.30 -24.11 7.71
C PRO A 161 -35.20 -24.71 8.81
N LEU A 162 -34.76 -25.72 9.58
CA LEU A 162 -35.58 -26.46 10.53
C LEU A 162 -35.01 -26.38 11.96
N GLY A 163 -35.85 -26.05 12.95
CA GLY A 163 -35.55 -26.07 14.40
C GLY A 163 -34.97 -24.77 15.01
N HIS A 164 -34.65 -24.81 16.32
CA HIS A 164 -33.90 -23.77 17.04
C HIS A 164 -32.46 -24.26 17.29
N PRO A 165 -31.56 -24.22 16.28
CA PRO A 165 -30.20 -24.70 16.49
C PRO A 165 -29.51 -23.87 17.58
N PRO A 166 -28.77 -24.51 18.50
CA PRO A 166 -27.99 -23.79 19.51
C PRO A 166 -26.86 -23.01 18.84
N LEU A 167 -26.64 -21.77 19.29
CA LEU A 167 -25.65 -20.85 18.70
C LEU A 167 -24.24 -21.45 18.72
N ALA A 168 -23.86 -22.13 19.80
CA ALA A 168 -22.58 -22.82 19.92
C ALA A 168 -22.38 -23.89 18.83
N ALA A 169 -23.44 -24.59 18.40
CA ALA A 169 -23.31 -25.59 17.34
C ALA A 169 -23.11 -24.96 15.96
N ALA A 170 -23.74 -23.80 15.69
CA ALA A 170 -23.50 -23.03 14.48
C ALA A 170 -22.08 -22.46 14.46
N ALA A 171 -21.64 -21.88 15.59
CA ALA A 171 -20.31 -21.30 15.74
C ALA A 171 -19.20 -22.37 15.62
N ARG A 172 -19.42 -23.56 16.19
CA ARG A 172 -18.52 -24.70 16.02
C ARG A 172 -18.45 -25.17 14.56
N GLN A 173 -19.57 -25.21 13.85
CA GLN A 173 -19.57 -25.55 12.43
C GLN A 173 -18.83 -24.49 11.60
N ALA A 174 -19.05 -23.20 11.87
CA ALA A 174 -18.33 -22.11 11.22
C ALA A 174 -16.82 -22.20 11.47
N GLY A 175 -16.40 -22.50 12.71
CA GLY A 175 -15.00 -22.74 13.05
C GLY A 175 -14.39 -23.92 12.29
N TRP A 176 -15.14 -25.03 12.16
CA TRP A 176 -14.72 -26.16 11.31
C TRP A 176 -14.61 -25.79 9.83
N LEU A 177 -15.50 -24.97 9.29
CA LEU A 177 -15.40 -24.47 7.91
C LEU A 177 -14.15 -23.60 7.71
N MET A 178 -13.85 -22.71 8.66
CA MET A 178 -12.60 -21.94 8.62
C MET A 178 -11.37 -22.83 8.70
N LEU A 179 -11.34 -23.79 9.63
CA LEU A 179 -10.21 -24.70 9.81
C LEU A 179 -9.96 -25.57 8.57
N THR A 180 -11.02 -26.08 7.94
CA THR A 180 -10.91 -26.86 6.71
C THR A 180 -10.55 -26.02 5.48
N GLY A 181 -10.91 -24.73 5.45
CA GLY A 181 -10.47 -23.79 4.42
C GLY A 181 -9.05 -23.24 4.62
N THR A 182 -8.48 -23.34 5.83
CA THR A 182 -7.17 -22.79 6.18
C THR A 182 -6.02 -23.35 5.32
N PRO A 183 -5.93 -24.67 5.03
CA PRO A 183 -4.89 -25.19 4.14
C PRO A 183 -4.90 -24.56 2.75
N LEU A 184 -6.08 -24.34 2.17
CA LEU A 184 -6.22 -23.68 0.88
C LEU A 184 -5.80 -22.20 0.96
N LEU A 185 -6.16 -21.52 2.05
CA LEU A 185 -5.73 -20.14 2.30
C LEU A 185 -4.21 -20.03 2.43
N VAL A 186 -3.57 -20.93 3.19
CA VAL A 186 -2.10 -20.97 3.33
C VAL A 186 -1.44 -21.27 1.98
N LEU A 187 -1.99 -22.21 1.21
CA LEU A 187 -1.50 -22.55 -0.12
C LEU A 187 -1.56 -21.34 -1.07
N LEU A 188 -2.70 -20.66 -1.11
CA LEU A 188 -2.88 -19.43 -1.89
C LEU A 188 -1.90 -18.35 -1.41
N PHE A 189 -1.80 -18.10 -0.10
CA PHE A 189 -0.87 -17.11 0.44
C PHE A 189 0.60 -17.40 0.06
N ALA A 190 1.03 -18.65 0.14
CA ALA A 190 2.42 -19.05 -0.10
C ALA A 190 2.79 -19.04 -1.59
N LEU A 191 1.88 -19.47 -2.47
CA LEU A 191 2.16 -19.71 -3.90
C LEU A 191 1.60 -18.64 -4.84
N PHE A 192 0.69 -17.76 -4.37
CA PHE A 192 0.17 -16.69 -5.22
C PHE A 192 1.31 -15.77 -5.68
N PRO A 193 1.46 -15.52 -7.00
CA PRO A 193 2.61 -14.78 -7.53
C PRO A 193 2.75 -13.38 -6.91
N ARG A 194 3.89 -13.13 -6.26
CA ARG A 194 4.22 -11.80 -5.70
C ARG A 194 4.79 -10.92 -6.80
N LEU A 195 3.92 -10.19 -7.48
CA LEU A 195 4.32 -9.20 -8.48
C LEU A 195 4.67 -7.88 -7.79
N PRO A 196 5.73 -7.16 -8.23
CA PRO A 196 5.95 -5.78 -7.82
C PRO A 196 4.67 -4.95 -8.06
N PRO A 197 4.36 -3.97 -7.20
CA PRO A 197 3.19 -3.13 -7.38
C PRO A 197 3.23 -2.47 -8.77
N LEU A 198 2.25 -2.79 -9.61
CA LEU A 198 2.09 -2.20 -10.95
C LEU A 198 1.56 -0.74 -10.90
N TRP A 199 1.28 -0.24 -9.69
CA TRP A 199 0.70 1.06 -9.39
C TRP A 199 1.38 1.61 -8.13
N GLY A 200 2.14 2.69 -8.26
CA GLY A 200 2.54 3.49 -7.11
C GLY A 200 1.38 4.41 -6.74
N LEU A 201 0.43 3.92 -5.93
CA LEU A 201 -0.56 4.80 -5.34
C LEU A 201 0.13 5.61 -4.23
N PRO A 202 0.15 6.95 -4.28
CA PRO A 202 0.55 7.73 -3.11
C PRO A 202 -0.45 7.41 -2.00
N GLN A 203 0.04 6.75 -0.96
CA GLN A 203 -0.76 6.57 0.24
C GLN A 203 -0.96 7.96 0.85
N GLY A 204 -2.22 8.40 0.86
CA GLY A 204 -2.61 9.71 1.36
C GLY A 204 -2.30 9.88 2.85
N GLU A 205 -2.07 11.13 3.21
CA GLU A 205 -2.00 11.75 4.54
C GLU A 205 -2.00 10.78 5.74
N PRO A 206 -0.86 10.61 6.43
CA PRO A 206 -0.82 9.80 7.63
C PRO A 206 -1.27 10.62 8.85
N PHE A 207 -2.51 10.41 9.28
CA PHE A 207 -2.85 10.53 10.70
C PHE A 207 -2.11 9.44 11.47
N GLY A 208 -1.00 9.79 12.14
CA GLY A 208 -0.16 8.84 12.89
C GLY A 208 0.51 9.45 14.14
N ARG A 209 0.01 9.03 15.30
CA ARG A 209 0.33 9.40 16.69
C ARG A 209 1.81 9.24 17.12
N SER A 210 2.43 10.36 17.53
CA SER A 210 3.57 10.55 18.48
C SER A 210 4.75 9.55 18.46
N GLY A 211 5.78 9.84 17.65
CA GLY A 211 7.15 9.33 17.82
C GLY A 211 8.14 10.46 18.17
N LEU A 212 9.46 10.19 18.14
CA LEU A 212 10.51 11.23 18.23
C LEU A 212 10.17 12.38 17.28
N SER A 213 10.20 13.62 17.76
CA SER A 213 10.00 14.81 16.93
C SER A 213 11.33 15.23 16.31
N GLY A 214 11.28 15.70 15.05
CA GLY A 214 12.46 16.26 14.37
C GLY A 214 12.85 17.65 14.87
N GLN A 215 12.25 18.09 15.97
CA GLN A 215 12.50 19.33 16.72
C GLN A 215 12.31 18.99 18.20
N MET A 216 12.90 19.76 19.11
CA MET A 216 12.72 19.55 20.54
C MET A 216 12.41 20.86 21.23
N ARG A 217 11.29 20.93 21.96
CA ARG A 217 11.05 21.95 22.98
C ARG A 217 11.08 21.26 24.34
N VAL A 218 11.61 21.97 25.34
CA VAL A 218 11.62 21.50 26.72
C VAL A 218 10.19 21.15 27.17
N GLY A 219 9.94 19.87 27.48
CA GLY A 219 8.64 19.30 27.85
C GLY A 219 8.03 18.33 26.81
N ASP A 220 8.56 18.23 25.60
CA ASP A 220 8.01 17.40 24.52
C ASP A 220 8.38 15.91 24.67
N VAL A 221 9.61 15.59 25.08
CA VAL A 221 10.13 14.21 25.22
C VAL A 221 9.59 13.54 26.48
N ALA A 222 9.28 14.29 27.54
CA ALA A 222 8.68 13.75 28.77
C ALA A 222 7.35 13.01 28.53
N ARG A 223 6.58 13.39 27.50
CA ARG A 223 5.34 12.69 27.11
C ARG A 223 5.59 11.32 26.49
N LEU A 224 6.72 11.13 25.82
CA LEU A 224 7.12 9.85 25.21
C LEU A 224 7.64 8.85 26.26
N ALA A 225 8.14 9.34 27.40
CA ALA A 225 8.64 8.50 28.48
C ALA A 225 7.59 7.56 29.10
N LEU A 226 6.30 7.85 28.91
CA LEU A 226 5.18 7.02 29.35
C LEU A 226 4.67 6.05 28.27
N ASP A 227 5.22 6.10 27.07
CA ASP A 227 4.75 5.32 25.93
C ASP A 227 5.48 3.96 25.82
N GLU A 228 4.82 2.92 26.30
CA GLU A 228 5.33 1.54 26.31
C GLU A 228 5.25 0.83 24.94
N ARG A 229 4.80 1.51 23.88
CA ARG A 229 4.79 0.95 22.53
C ARG A 229 6.21 0.71 22.02
N VAL A 230 6.38 -0.34 21.24
CA VAL A 230 7.66 -0.67 20.59
C VAL A 230 7.95 0.38 19.52
N ALA A 231 9.15 0.95 19.54
CA ALA A 231 9.65 1.83 18.48
C ALA A 231 10.41 1.01 17.44
N MET A 232 11.28 0.10 17.89
CA MET A 232 12.02 -0.80 17.01
C MET A 232 12.48 -2.07 17.73
N ARG A 233 12.82 -3.10 16.94
CA ARG A 233 13.47 -4.33 17.40
C ARG A 233 14.81 -4.47 16.72
N VAL A 234 15.83 -4.90 17.46
CA VAL A 234 17.22 -4.95 16.99
C VAL A 234 17.80 -6.36 17.21
N ALA A 235 18.39 -6.92 16.15
CA ALA A 235 19.09 -8.19 16.18
C ALA A 235 20.60 -7.97 16.05
N PHE A 236 21.38 -8.59 16.94
CA PHE A 236 22.85 -8.56 16.95
C PHE A 236 23.42 -9.94 16.60
N PRO A 237 23.58 -10.29 15.31
CA PRO A 237 23.98 -11.63 14.89
C PRO A 237 25.40 -12.04 15.35
N GLN A 238 26.28 -11.09 15.65
CA GLN A 238 27.68 -11.34 16.04
C GLN A 238 27.96 -11.04 17.53
N GLY A 239 26.92 -10.95 18.35
CA GLY A 239 27.04 -10.64 19.78
C GLY A 239 26.61 -9.22 20.13
N THR A 240 26.07 -9.06 21.33
CA THR A 240 25.47 -7.79 21.77
C THR A 240 26.54 -6.83 22.31
N PRO A 241 26.52 -5.53 21.93
CA PRO A 241 27.41 -4.55 22.51
C PRO A 241 27.05 -4.24 23.98
N PRO A 242 27.99 -3.73 24.79
CA PRO A 242 27.70 -3.27 26.15
C PRO A 242 26.58 -2.22 26.16
N ALA A 243 25.79 -2.18 27.24
CA ALA A 243 24.65 -1.25 27.36
C ALA A 243 25.03 0.23 27.14
N ALA A 244 26.24 0.63 27.52
CA ALA A 244 26.78 1.97 27.30
C ALA A 244 26.98 2.35 25.81
N GLN A 245 26.94 1.37 24.91
CA GLN A 245 27.05 1.56 23.46
C GLN A 245 25.70 1.48 22.74
N LEU A 246 24.60 1.11 23.44
CA LEU A 246 23.25 1.03 22.89
C LEU A 246 22.59 2.41 22.79
N TYR A 247 23.23 3.31 22.04
CA TYR A 247 22.68 4.61 21.68
C TYR A 247 22.26 4.57 20.22
N PHE A 248 20.96 4.71 19.98
CA PHE A 248 20.39 4.77 18.64
C PHE A 248 20.12 6.23 18.28
N ARG A 249 21.01 6.83 17.51
CA ARG A 249 20.92 8.24 17.09
C ARG A 249 19.83 8.42 16.03
N GLY A 250 19.04 9.48 16.22
CA GLY A 250 18.09 10.01 15.26
C GLY A 250 18.56 11.38 14.74
N PRO A 251 17.65 12.35 14.58
CA PRO A 251 17.99 13.71 14.17
C PRO A 251 18.93 14.44 15.15
N VAL A 252 19.83 15.25 14.61
CA VAL A 252 20.70 16.15 15.39
C VAL A 252 20.17 17.56 15.29
N LEU A 253 20.03 18.22 16.44
CA LEU A 253 19.50 19.56 16.61
C LEU A 253 20.64 20.52 16.94
N ARG A 254 20.82 21.52 16.07
CA ARG A 254 21.96 22.43 16.09
C ARG A 254 21.53 23.90 16.25
N VAL A 255 20.34 24.26 15.79
CA VAL A 255 19.83 25.63 15.86
C VAL A 255 18.92 25.78 17.07
N PHE A 256 19.15 26.80 17.88
CA PHE A 256 18.32 27.13 19.04
C PHE A 256 17.71 28.53 18.86
N ASP A 257 16.39 28.62 18.85
CA ASP A 257 15.66 29.89 18.62
C ASP A 257 15.26 30.62 19.91
N GLY A 258 15.59 30.04 21.08
CA GLY A 258 15.24 30.55 22.40
C GLY A 258 14.26 29.65 23.14
N GLU A 259 13.42 28.92 22.40
CA GLU A 259 12.47 27.94 22.96
C GLU A 259 12.67 26.53 22.39
N ARG A 260 13.04 26.42 21.12
CA ARG A 260 13.07 25.18 20.34
C ARG A 260 14.46 24.92 19.77
N TRP A 261 14.77 23.63 19.72
CA TRP A 261 15.92 23.06 19.07
C TRP A 261 15.51 22.47 17.72
N LEU A 262 16.21 22.89 16.66
CA LEU A 262 15.91 22.55 15.27
C LEU A 262 17.16 21.95 14.58
N PRO A 263 16.97 21.03 13.61
CA PRO A 263 18.07 20.53 12.80
C PRO A 263 18.56 21.63 11.86
N LEU A 264 19.86 21.66 11.57
CA LEU A 264 20.41 22.62 10.63
C LEU A 264 19.88 22.40 9.20
N HIS A 265 19.66 21.12 8.85
CA HIS A 265 19.13 20.72 7.56
C HIS A 265 17.90 19.84 7.80
N GLY A 266 16.74 20.29 7.32
CA GLY A 266 15.50 19.52 7.39
C GLY A 266 15.48 18.33 6.41
N PRO A 267 14.55 17.38 6.57
CA PRO A 267 14.42 16.22 5.68
C PRO A 267 14.24 16.57 4.20
N GLN A 268 13.59 17.70 3.92
CA GLN A 268 13.39 18.20 2.56
C GLN A 268 14.70 18.70 1.96
N ALA A 269 15.55 19.38 2.74
CA ALA A 269 16.87 19.84 2.29
C ALA A 269 17.80 18.67 1.93
N VAL A 270 17.76 17.58 2.71
CA VAL A 270 18.53 16.35 2.44
C VAL A 270 18.10 15.69 1.13
N ALA A 271 16.79 15.63 0.85
CA ALA A 271 16.26 15.05 -0.38
C ALA A 271 16.44 15.93 -1.63
N LEU A 272 16.43 17.26 -1.49
CA LEU A 272 16.45 18.22 -2.60
C LEU A 272 17.87 18.56 -3.09
N ALA A 273 18.90 18.40 -2.27
CA ALA A 273 20.27 18.80 -2.60
C ALA A 273 21.37 17.87 -2.02
N PRO A 274 21.35 16.55 -2.34
CA PRO A 274 22.30 15.60 -1.78
C PRO A 274 23.77 15.99 -2.06
N GLY A 275 24.07 16.50 -3.25
CA GLY A 275 25.43 16.90 -3.64
C GLY A 275 25.96 18.21 -3.04
N ALA A 276 25.12 19.04 -2.41
CA ALA A 276 25.55 20.26 -1.72
C ALA A 276 25.85 19.98 -0.23
N LEU A 277 25.01 19.13 0.40
CA LEU A 277 25.23 18.64 1.76
C LEU A 277 26.40 17.65 1.86
N ILE A 278 26.60 16.81 0.83
CA ILE A 278 27.79 15.95 0.67
C ILE A 278 29.04 16.78 0.32
N ARG A 279 28.92 17.99 -0.25
CA ARG A 279 30.09 18.88 -0.48
C ARG A 279 30.47 19.71 0.75
N ALA A 280 29.49 20.06 1.59
CA ALA A 280 29.77 20.54 2.95
C ALA A 280 30.49 19.49 3.82
N ASP A 281 30.48 18.22 3.39
CA ASP A 281 31.15 17.07 4.02
C ASP A 281 32.66 16.98 3.72
N ALA A 282 33.21 17.77 2.78
CA ALA A 282 34.62 17.64 2.39
C ALA A 282 35.63 17.98 3.52
N GLY A 283 35.17 18.50 4.67
CA GLY A 283 36.01 18.84 5.82
C GLY A 283 35.88 17.92 7.05
N VAL A 284 34.96 16.96 7.11
CA VAL A 284 34.71 16.15 8.31
C VAL A 284 35.12 14.70 8.09
N ARG A 285 36.41 14.38 8.28
CA ARG A 285 36.90 12.99 8.23
C ARG A 285 36.22 12.15 9.32
N ARG A 286 35.75 10.96 8.92
CA ARG A 286 35.21 9.92 9.80
C ARG A 286 36.07 8.67 9.65
N THR A 287 36.92 8.37 10.64
CA THR A 287 37.83 7.23 10.57
C THR A 287 37.40 6.17 11.58
N PRO A 288 36.89 5.01 11.12
CA PRO A 288 36.50 3.94 12.04
C PRO A 288 37.72 3.28 12.69
N ARG A 289 37.60 2.95 13.98
CA ARG A 289 38.56 2.15 14.74
C ARG A 289 37.86 0.91 15.31
N GLY A 290 38.48 -0.27 15.15
CA GLY A 290 37.96 -1.55 15.62
C GLY A 290 37.07 -2.28 14.60
N ALA A 291 36.68 -3.52 14.94
CA ALA A 291 35.86 -4.37 14.08
C ALA A 291 34.42 -3.81 13.94
N PRO A 292 33.79 -3.89 12.75
CA PRO A 292 32.41 -3.49 12.56
C PRO A 292 31.46 -4.43 13.31
N LEU A 293 30.42 -3.87 13.91
CA LEU A 293 29.32 -4.58 14.53
C LEU A 293 28.11 -4.56 13.58
N PRO A 294 27.81 -5.66 12.88
CA PRO A 294 26.60 -5.76 12.07
C PRO A 294 25.37 -5.96 12.95
N TYR A 295 24.29 -5.28 12.60
CA TYR A 295 23.00 -5.42 13.28
C TYR A 295 21.85 -5.20 12.30
N ARG A 296 20.67 -5.73 12.66
CA ARG A 296 19.45 -5.61 11.87
C ARG A 296 18.38 -4.92 12.69
N VAL A 297 17.69 -3.95 12.11
CA VAL A 297 16.60 -3.23 12.76
C VAL A 297 15.27 -3.54 12.07
N THR A 298 14.23 -3.79 12.86
CA THR A 298 12.82 -3.75 12.44
C THR A 298 12.17 -2.54 13.10
N LEU A 299 11.97 -1.47 12.34
CA LEU A 299 11.41 -0.19 12.76
C LEU A 299 9.88 -0.22 12.59
N GLU A 300 9.14 0.14 13.65
CA GLU A 300 7.69 0.31 13.57
C GLU A 300 7.33 1.60 12.80
N PRO A 301 6.11 1.73 12.24
CA PRO A 301 5.70 2.92 11.49
C PRO A 301 5.88 4.22 12.28
N THR A 302 6.85 5.06 11.87
CA THR A 302 7.14 6.33 12.57
C THR A 302 6.45 7.52 11.93
N GLN A 303 6.02 7.41 10.66
CA GLN A 303 5.57 8.52 9.81
C GLN A 303 6.62 9.62 9.65
N ARG A 304 7.90 9.28 9.89
CA ARG A 304 9.03 10.21 9.80
C ARG A 304 10.05 9.73 8.77
N PRO A 305 10.76 10.65 8.10
CA PRO A 305 11.71 10.33 7.06
C PRO A 305 13.14 10.08 7.59
N TRP A 306 13.34 9.49 8.77
CA TRP A 306 14.67 9.20 9.31
C TRP A 306 14.77 7.81 9.92
N LEU A 307 16.00 7.28 9.94
CA LEU A 307 16.34 5.95 10.44
C LEU A 307 17.11 6.05 11.77
N PRO A 308 16.57 5.56 12.89
CA PRO A 308 17.31 5.46 14.14
C PRO A 308 18.41 4.39 14.06
N VAL A 309 19.67 4.79 13.88
CA VAL A 309 20.79 3.85 13.74
C VAL A 309 21.62 3.81 15.03
N LEU A 310 22.36 2.73 15.28
CA LEU A 310 23.37 2.77 16.33
C LEU A 310 24.35 3.90 16.04
N ASP A 311 24.79 4.58 17.10
CA ASP A 311 25.80 5.60 16.99
C ASP A 311 27.04 5.05 16.27
N HIS A 312 27.74 5.92 15.54
CA HIS A 312 28.89 5.53 14.70
C HIS A 312 28.58 4.56 13.54
N THR A 313 27.34 4.55 13.04
CA THR A 313 26.98 3.88 11.78
C THR A 313 27.41 4.72 10.58
N LEU A 314 28.53 4.34 9.96
CA LEU A 314 29.16 5.09 8.86
C LEU A 314 28.66 4.66 7.47
N GLN A 315 28.28 3.39 7.33
CA GLN A 315 27.81 2.83 6.07
C GLN A 315 26.30 3.04 5.92
N ALA A 316 25.86 3.23 4.68
CA ALA A 316 24.44 3.40 4.38
C ALA A 316 23.62 2.18 4.84
N PRO A 317 22.61 2.37 5.71
CA PRO A 317 21.67 1.31 6.03
C PRO A 317 20.99 0.77 4.77
N GLN A 318 20.72 -0.53 4.74
CA GLN A 318 20.12 -1.20 3.59
C GLN A 318 18.66 -1.57 3.89
N PRO A 319 17.68 -0.71 3.54
CA PRO A 319 16.26 -1.01 3.77
C PRO A 319 15.73 -2.13 2.87
N SER A 320 14.81 -2.95 3.41
CA SER A 320 14.18 -4.08 2.70
C SER A 320 13.14 -3.64 1.66
N ALA A 321 12.56 -2.44 1.83
CA ALA A 321 11.60 -1.87 0.90
C ALA A 321 12.30 -1.23 -0.32
N ALA A 322 11.77 -1.47 -1.53
CA ALA A 322 12.31 -0.89 -2.76
C ALA A 322 12.10 0.64 -2.76
N GLY A 323 13.20 1.40 -2.66
CA GLY A 323 13.19 2.86 -2.60
C GLY A 323 14.58 3.45 -2.86
N ALA A 324 14.66 4.78 -2.91
CA ALA A 324 15.94 5.48 -3.02
C ALA A 324 16.81 5.25 -1.76
N ALA A 325 18.13 5.20 -1.95
CA ALA A 325 19.08 4.90 -0.89
C ALA A 325 19.00 5.94 0.25
N PRO A 326 19.16 5.53 1.53
CA PRO A 326 19.22 6.47 2.63
C PRO A 326 20.34 7.49 2.43
N LEU A 327 20.04 8.73 2.81
CA LEU A 327 20.96 9.87 2.72
C LEU A 327 21.51 10.18 4.12
N THR A 328 22.81 10.39 4.23
CA THR A 328 23.44 10.80 5.51
C THR A 328 23.57 12.32 5.56
N SER A 329 23.38 12.90 6.74
CA SER A 329 23.74 14.28 7.01
C SER A 329 25.15 14.40 7.63
N PRO A 330 25.82 15.56 7.56
CA PRO A 330 27.19 15.74 8.08
C PRO A 330 27.33 15.49 9.59
N ASP A 331 26.22 15.65 10.32
CA ASP A 331 26.05 15.34 11.74
C ASP A 331 25.64 13.87 12.00
N GLY A 332 25.75 12.99 11.00
CA GLY A 332 25.64 11.54 11.14
C GLY A 332 24.22 10.99 11.31
N ALA A 333 23.18 11.81 11.07
CA ALA A 333 21.81 11.29 10.97
C ALA A 333 21.55 10.68 9.59
N TRP A 334 20.62 9.71 9.53
CA TRP A 334 20.24 9.01 8.31
C TRP A 334 18.78 9.31 7.95
N TRP A 335 18.56 9.72 6.71
CA TRP A 335 17.29 10.20 6.19
C TRP A 335 16.82 9.36 5.01
N LEU A 336 15.51 9.20 4.90
CA LEU A 336 14.84 8.63 3.75
C LEU A 336 14.17 9.74 2.94
N PRO A 337 14.07 9.62 1.61
CA PRO A 337 13.34 10.59 0.78
C PRO A 337 11.81 10.46 0.91
N TYR A 338 11.32 9.57 1.78
CA TYR A 338 9.91 9.30 2.05
C TYR A 338 9.71 8.99 3.54
N PRO A 339 8.52 9.24 4.10
CA PRO A 339 8.20 8.87 5.47
C PRO A 339 8.05 7.35 5.64
N VAL A 340 8.39 6.83 6.82
CA VAL A 340 8.19 5.41 7.17
C VAL A 340 6.74 5.17 7.60
N THR A 341 5.88 4.80 6.66
CA THR A 341 4.43 4.59 6.87
C THR A 341 4.07 3.17 7.32
N ASP A 342 4.94 2.21 7.03
CA ASP A 342 4.78 0.78 7.32
C ASP A 342 6.02 0.27 8.09
N VAL A 343 5.92 -0.94 8.64
CA VAL A 343 7.06 -1.59 9.30
C VAL A 343 8.23 -1.70 8.33
N LEU A 344 9.38 -1.11 8.67
CA LEU A 344 10.56 -1.07 7.82
C LEU A 344 11.69 -1.89 8.43
N ARG A 345 12.29 -2.78 7.64
CA ARG A 345 13.52 -3.49 8.04
C ARG A 345 14.72 -2.91 7.33
N TYR A 346 15.85 -2.83 8.03
CA TYR A 346 17.13 -2.48 7.42
C TYR A 346 18.30 -3.14 8.14
N ASP A 347 19.32 -3.47 7.35
CA ASP A 347 20.62 -3.94 7.83
C ASP A 347 21.60 -2.76 7.93
N ALA A 348 22.40 -2.72 8.98
CA ALA A 348 23.37 -1.66 9.22
C ALA A 348 24.63 -2.18 9.95
N GLN A 349 25.70 -1.38 9.92
CA GLN A 349 26.98 -1.69 10.56
C GLN A 349 27.48 -0.48 11.34
N ALA A 350 27.69 -0.65 12.64
CA ALA A 350 28.23 0.37 13.54
C ALA A 350 29.69 0.05 13.92
N HIS A 351 30.47 1.07 14.24
CA HIS A 351 31.83 0.91 14.75
C HIS A 351 31.92 1.30 16.23
N PRO A 352 32.59 0.51 17.09
CA PRO A 352 32.69 0.81 18.52
C PRO A 352 33.31 2.19 18.80
N THR A 353 34.29 2.59 17.99
CA THR A 353 35.01 3.86 18.11
C THR A 353 35.21 4.49 16.73
N VAL A 354 34.98 5.79 16.62
CA VAL A 354 35.17 6.57 15.38
C VAL A 354 35.81 7.90 15.73
N ASP A 355 36.84 8.27 14.98
CA ASP A 355 37.35 9.65 15.00
C ASP A 355 36.49 10.49 14.07
N TRP A 356 35.75 11.44 14.63
CA TRP A 356 34.74 12.20 13.90
C TRP A 356 34.98 13.70 14.00
N GLY A 357 35.36 14.32 12.88
CA GLY A 357 35.41 15.77 12.78
C GLY A 357 36.54 16.40 13.59
N VAL A 358 37.65 15.67 13.72
CA VAL A 358 38.90 16.16 14.34
C VAL A 358 39.40 17.42 13.62
N GLU A 359 39.25 17.50 12.30
CA GLU A 359 39.68 18.61 11.43
C GLU A 359 38.52 19.55 11.03
N ALA A 360 37.44 19.63 11.83
CA ALA A 360 36.27 20.42 11.48
C ALA A 360 36.59 21.91 11.24
N ASP A 361 36.05 22.47 10.17
CA ASP A 361 36.18 23.90 9.83
C ASP A 361 35.59 24.78 10.96
N ARG A 362 36.31 25.83 11.34
CA ARG A 362 35.88 26.81 12.35
C ARG A 362 34.53 27.45 11.99
N LEU A 363 34.28 27.70 10.70
CA LEU A 363 33.00 28.25 10.24
C LEU A 363 31.84 27.26 10.44
N ALA A 364 32.08 25.96 10.24
CA ALA A 364 31.07 24.91 10.43
C ALA A 364 30.69 24.72 11.90
N LEU A 365 31.58 25.05 12.84
CA LEU A 365 31.36 24.99 14.29
C LEU A 365 30.66 26.22 14.86
N GLN A 366 30.56 27.32 14.10
CA GLN A 366 29.99 28.58 14.58
C GLN A 366 28.52 28.42 14.99
N VAL A 367 27.71 27.76 14.17
CA VAL A 367 26.29 27.49 14.48
C VAL A 367 26.10 26.67 15.76
N ASP A 368 27.09 25.85 16.12
CA ASP A 368 27.07 25.05 17.35
C ASP A 368 27.52 25.83 18.59
N ARG A 369 27.89 27.12 18.45
CA ARG A 369 28.20 28.06 19.53
C ARG A 369 27.14 29.15 19.69
N GLU A 370 26.34 29.39 18.65
CA GLU A 370 25.36 30.47 18.62
C GLU A 370 24.22 30.26 19.63
N LEU A 371 23.88 31.36 20.32
CA LEU A 371 22.73 31.50 21.19
C LEU A 371 21.97 32.79 20.81
N PRO A 372 20.63 32.75 20.81
CA PRO A 372 19.83 33.92 20.48
C PRO A 372 19.92 34.98 21.60
N PRO A 373 19.95 36.27 21.25
CA PRO A 373 19.99 37.34 22.24
C PRO A 373 18.68 37.38 23.05
N GLY A 374 18.75 37.82 24.30
CA GLY A 374 17.59 38.00 25.17
C GLY A 374 17.10 36.75 25.91
N PHE A 375 17.77 35.60 25.76
CA PHE A 375 17.42 34.36 26.45
C PHE A 375 18.50 33.88 27.42
N ASN A 376 18.10 33.35 28.57
CA ASN A 376 18.96 32.76 29.61
C ASN A 376 20.10 33.68 30.11
N PRO A 377 19.80 34.94 30.51
CA PRO A 377 20.82 35.91 30.90
C PRO A 377 21.64 35.48 32.12
N ARG A 378 21.06 34.72 33.07
CA ARG A 378 21.79 34.26 34.26
C ARG A 378 22.78 33.16 33.90
N THR A 379 22.40 32.26 33.00
CA THR A 379 23.28 31.21 32.48
C THR A 379 24.45 31.81 31.71
N LEU A 380 24.19 32.83 30.88
CA LEU A 380 25.25 33.56 30.16
C LEU A 380 26.22 34.26 31.12
N ALA A 381 25.70 35.01 32.10
CA ALA A 381 26.53 35.70 33.09
C ALA A 381 27.36 34.72 33.93
N TRP A 382 26.75 33.60 34.33
CA TRP A 382 27.42 32.53 35.07
C TRP A 382 28.52 31.86 34.25
N ALA A 383 28.26 31.52 32.99
CA ALA A 383 29.24 30.94 32.09
C ALA A 383 30.46 31.87 31.93
N GLN A 384 30.23 33.17 31.71
CA GLN A 384 31.31 34.17 31.61
C GLN A 384 32.10 34.34 32.92
N ALA A 385 31.44 34.24 34.07
CA ALA A 385 32.13 34.26 35.37
C ALA A 385 32.98 33.00 35.57
N LEU A 386 32.43 31.81 35.29
CA LEU A 386 33.12 30.53 35.40
C LEU A 386 34.36 30.47 34.49
N ARG A 387 34.25 30.98 33.27
CA ARG A 387 35.36 31.04 32.32
C ARG A 387 36.50 31.94 32.80
N ARG A 388 36.17 33.08 33.42
CA ARG A 388 37.15 33.99 34.05
C ARG A 388 37.81 33.38 35.29
N GLU A 389 37.03 32.71 36.13
CA GLU A 389 37.52 32.04 37.35
C GLU A 389 38.54 30.95 37.03
N LEU A 390 38.27 30.15 35.99
CA LEU A 390 39.13 29.04 35.58
C LEU A 390 40.29 29.45 34.65
N GLY A 391 40.41 30.74 34.32
CA GLY A 391 41.51 31.27 33.51
C GLY A 391 41.53 30.78 32.06
N GLU A 392 40.40 30.83 31.35
CA GLU A 392 40.29 30.39 29.93
C GLU A 392 40.74 28.93 29.69
N PRO A 393 40.19 27.96 30.43
CA PRO A 393 40.66 26.58 30.39
C PRO A 393 40.27 25.87 29.08
N ALA A 394 40.93 24.74 28.78
CA ALA A 394 40.58 23.91 27.64
C ALA A 394 39.10 23.43 27.71
N PRO A 395 38.40 23.26 26.56
CA PRO A 395 36.98 22.87 26.53
C PRO A 395 36.63 21.61 27.35
N ARG A 396 37.55 20.65 27.42
CA ARG A 396 37.39 19.43 28.23
C ARG A 396 37.21 19.72 29.72
N VAL A 397 37.96 20.69 30.26
CA VAL A 397 37.86 21.10 31.66
C VAL A 397 36.51 21.76 31.93
N LEU A 398 36.00 22.56 30.99
CA LEU A 398 34.68 23.20 31.08
C LEU A 398 33.55 22.17 31.08
N VAL A 399 33.61 21.18 30.19
CA VAL A 399 32.67 20.04 30.15
C VAL A 399 32.67 19.31 31.50
N GLU A 400 33.86 18.97 32.02
CA GLU A 400 33.99 18.28 33.31
C GLU A 400 33.51 19.12 34.50
N ALA A 401 33.67 20.44 34.47
CA ALA A 401 33.17 21.34 35.51
C ALA A 401 31.63 21.36 35.52
N LEU A 402 30.99 21.44 34.36
CA LEU A 402 29.53 21.38 34.23
C LEU A 402 28.97 20.01 34.67
N LEU A 403 29.61 18.91 34.27
CA LEU A 403 29.21 17.55 34.66
C LEU A 403 29.35 17.31 36.17
N ARG A 404 30.44 17.80 36.79
CA ARG A 404 30.61 17.78 38.25
C ARG A 404 29.51 18.56 38.95
N ARG A 405 29.17 19.75 38.45
CA ARG A 405 28.05 20.53 38.99
C ARG A 405 26.72 19.77 38.89
N LEU A 406 26.43 19.07 37.79
CA LEU A 406 25.22 18.25 37.67
C LEU A 406 25.16 17.13 38.71
N ARG A 407 26.31 16.52 39.04
CA ARG A 407 26.42 15.46 40.04
C ARG A 407 26.29 15.99 41.47
N ASP A 408 27.01 17.06 41.79
CA ASP A 408 27.17 17.54 43.17
C ASP A 408 26.16 18.63 43.55
N GLY A 409 25.53 19.27 42.57
CA GLY A 409 24.70 20.46 42.75
C GLY A 409 23.24 20.21 43.16
N GLY A 410 22.87 18.95 43.45
CA GLY A 410 21.53 18.55 43.90
C GLY A 410 20.48 18.50 42.79
N TYR A 411 20.88 18.16 41.56
CA TYR A 411 19.95 18.03 40.43
C TYR A 411 19.19 16.71 40.47
N VAL A 412 17.91 16.72 40.07
CA VAL A 412 17.02 15.56 40.13
C VAL A 412 16.44 15.24 38.76
N TYR A 413 16.47 13.96 38.38
CA TYR A 413 15.82 13.44 37.17
C TYR A 413 14.37 13.04 37.46
N THR A 414 13.39 13.66 36.78
CA THR A 414 11.95 13.45 37.04
C THR A 414 11.08 13.57 35.78
N LEU A 415 9.94 12.87 35.76
CA LEU A 415 8.90 12.97 34.72
C LEU A 415 7.99 14.19 34.90
N GLU A 416 7.98 14.81 36.08
CA GLU A 416 7.12 15.95 36.42
C GLU A 416 7.94 17.17 36.88
N PRO A 417 8.80 17.74 36.02
CA PRO A 417 9.65 18.88 36.40
C PRO A 417 8.89 20.24 36.44
N GLY A 418 7.58 20.21 36.15
CA GLY A 418 6.74 21.39 35.98
C GLY A 418 6.93 22.07 34.61
N VAL A 419 6.19 23.15 34.36
CA VAL A 419 6.28 23.91 33.10
C VAL A 419 7.41 24.94 33.19
N TYR A 420 8.40 24.84 32.32
CA TYR A 420 9.49 25.80 32.18
C TYR A 420 9.05 26.99 31.30
N GLY A 421 9.52 28.19 31.64
CA GLY A 421 9.34 29.41 30.86
C GLY A 421 10.40 29.58 29.76
N PRO A 422 10.46 30.77 29.12
CA PRO A 422 11.36 31.05 28.00
C PRO A 422 12.85 31.00 28.38
N HIS A 423 13.21 31.17 29.66
CA HIS A 423 14.59 31.08 30.15
C HIS A 423 14.86 29.71 30.78
N SER A 424 14.64 28.66 29.99
CA SER A 424 14.63 27.28 30.48
C SER A 424 15.95 26.82 31.13
N ALA A 425 17.11 27.32 30.66
CA ALA A 425 18.40 27.00 31.26
C ALA A 425 18.60 27.71 32.61
N ASP A 426 18.14 28.96 32.75
CA ASP A 426 18.22 29.70 34.01
C ASP A 426 17.38 29.02 35.10
N GLU A 427 16.15 28.66 34.76
CA GLU A 427 15.25 27.93 35.66
C GLU A 427 15.86 26.57 36.06
N PHE A 428 16.48 25.85 35.12
CA PHE A 428 17.10 24.55 35.41
C PHE A 428 18.31 24.71 36.35
N TRP A 429 19.27 25.58 36.01
CA TRP A 429 20.55 25.68 36.70
C TRP A 429 20.43 26.27 38.11
N PHE A 430 19.50 27.21 38.32
CA PHE A 430 19.48 28.04 39.53
C PHE A 430 18.21 27.95 40.37
N GLU A 431 17.08 27.51 39.81
CA GLU A 431 15.79 27.54 40.51
C GLU A 431 15.28 26.14 40.81
N ARG A 432 14.89 25.39 39.76
CA ARG A 432 14.18 24.12 39.90
C ARG A 432 15.11 22.97 40.20
N LYS A 433 16.29 22.94 39.56
CA LYS A 433 17.24 21.82 39.61
C LYS A 433 16.60 20.44 39.37
N ALA A 434 15.48 20.37 38.67
CA ALA A 434 14.74 19.14 38.43
C ALA A 434 14.27 19.12 36.99
N GLY A 435 14.57 18.06 36.25
CA GLY A 435 14.32 18.02 34.81
C GLY A 435 14.28 16.61 34.23
N PHE A 436 13.67 16.49 33.05
CA PHE A 436 13.79 15.28 32.22
C PHE A 436 15.01 15.38 31.29
N CYS A 437 15.32 14.35 30.50
CA CYS A 437 16.58 14.27 29.73
C CYS A 437 16.75 15.45 28.76
N GLU A 438 15.66 15.92 28.15
CA GLU A 438 15.64 17.12 27.31
C GLU A 438 15.98 18.42 28.06
N HIS A 439 15.58 18.54 29.33
CA HIS A 439 15.86 19.73 30.15
C HIS A 439 17.35 19.76 30.50
N ILE A 440 17.87 18.61 30.92
CA ILE A 440 19.28 18.44 31.30
C ILE A 440 20.17 18.64 30.09
N ALA A 441 19.88 18.00 28.96
CA ALA A 441 20.64 18.14 27.72
C ALA A 441 20.59 19.58 27.17
N SER A 442 19.41 20.20 27.14
CA SER A 442 19.24 21.59 26.68
C SER A 442 20.02 22.57 27.55
N ALA A 443 19.83 22.54 28.87
CA ALA A 443 20.52 23.45 29.79
C ALA A 443 22.05 23.25 29.77
N PHE A 444 22.51 22.01 29.59
CA PHE A 444 23.92 21.68 29.44
C PHE A 444 24.53 22.25 28.15
N VAL A 445 23.87 22.05 27.00
CA VAL A 445 24.33 22.60 25.72
C VAL A 445 24.29 24.12 25.72
N ILE A 446 23.26 24.76 26.29
CA ILE A 446 23.20 26.23 26.41
C ILE A 446 24.38 26.75 27.25
N ALA A 447 24.70 26.10 28.37
CA ALA A 447 25.85 26.49 29.18
C ALA A 447 27.18 26.32 28.44
N LEU A 448 27.37 25.24 27.67
CA LEU A 448 28.56 25.03 26.85
C LEU A 448 28.70 26.09 25.75
N ARG A 449 27.61 26.42 25.06
CA ARG A 449 27.60 27.49 24.05
C ARG A 449 27.90 28.85 24.64
N ALA A 450 27.36 29.15 25.82
CA ALA A 450 27.68 30.35 26.59
C ALA A 450 29.15 30.42 27.01
N LEU A 451 29.82 29.28 27.13
CA LEU A 451 31.26 29.14 27.38
C LEU A 451 32.10 29.15 26.09
N ASP A 452 31.50 29.36 24.91
CA ASP A 452 32.14 29.29 23.58
C ASP A 452 32.65 27.88 23.20
N VAL A 453 32.04 26.84 23.76
CA VAL A 453 32.30 25.45 23.38
C VAL A 453 31.23 24.99 22.37
N PRO A 454 31.61 24.55 21.14
CA PRO A 454 30.65 24.04 20.18
C PRO A 454 29.96 22.78 20.72
N ALA A 455 28.64 22.84 20.83
CA ALA A 455 27.83 21.77 21.38
C ALA A 455 26.48 21.69 20.67
N ARG A 456 25.94 20.47 20.52
CA ARG A 456 24.67 20.19 19.84
C ARG A 456 23.91 19.07 20.54
N ILE A 457 22.62 18.94 20.25
CA ILE A 457 21.74 17.94 20.88
C ILE A 457 21.42 16.85 19.87
N VAL A 458 21.54 15.60 20.28
CA VAL A 458 21.08 14.45 19.50
C VAL A 458 19.85 13.87 20.18
N THR A 459 18.80 13.64 19.41
CA THR A 459 17.61 12.91 19.88
C THR A 459 17.59 11.51 19.28
N GLY A 460 17.12 10.54 20.05
CA GLY A 460 17.18 9.14 19.66
C GLY A 460 16.61 8.21 20.72
N TYR A 461 17.15 7.01 20.81
CA TYR A 461 16.81 6.04 21.85
C TYR A 461 18.06 5.57 22.58
N GLN A 462 17.95 5.35 23.89
CA GLN A 462 19.04 4.84 24.72
C GLN A 462 18.59 3.56 25.41
N GLY A 463 19.37 2.49 25.23
CA GLY A 463 19.12 1.18 25.83
C GLY A 463 18.21 0.27 25.01
N GLY A 464 17.30 -0.40 25.69
CA GLY A 464 16.44 -1.47 25.16
C GLY A 464 16.42 -2.68 26.10
N GLU A 465 15.47 -3.58 25.90
CA GLU A 465 15.31 -4.79 26.71
C GLU A 465 15.49 -6.04 25.84
N LEU A 466 16.35 -6.97 26.26
CA LEU A 466 16.47 -8.26 25.60
C LEU A 466 15.20 -9.08 25.85
N ASN A 467 14.53 -9.48 24.78
CA ASN A 467 13.44 -10.43 24.84
C ASN A 467 14.01 -11.85 24.96
N PRO A 468 13.75 -12.58 26.06
CA PRO A 468 14.32 -13.92 26.26
C PRO A 468 13.70 -14.99 25.35
N VAL A 469 12.58 -14.71 24.66
CA VAL A 469 11.86 -15.67 23.83
C VAL A 469 12.45 -15.76 22.42
N ASP A 470 12.77 -14.63 21.80
CA ASP A 470 13.28 -14.54 20.43
C ASP A 470 14.73 -14.04 20.35
N GLY A 471 15.32 -13.60 21.48
CA GLY A 471 16.69 -13.11 21.56
C GLY A 471 16.89 -11.71 20.95
N LEU A 472 15.81 -10.98 20.65
CA LEU A 472 15.86 -9.64 20.06
C LEU A 472 15.84 -8.55 21.12
N TRP A 473 16.54 -7.45 20.87
CA TRP A 473 16.46 -6.24 21.70
C TRP A 473 15.24 -5.43 21.30
N THR A 474 14.35 -5.17 22.26
CA THR A 474 13.14 -4.37 22.07
C THR A 474 13.38 -2.97 22.61
N VAL A 475 13.32 -1.97 21.72
CA VAL A 475 13.45 -0.56 22.06
C VAL A 475 12.07 0.08 21.97
N ARG A 476 11.63 0.75 23.04
CA ARG A 476 10.30 1.35 23.18
C ARG A 476 10.34 2.86 23.02
N HIS A 477 9.18 3.48 22.83
CA HIS A 477 9.07 4.94 22.87
C HIS A 477 9.47 5.53 24.23
N SER A 478 9.28 4.78 25.32
CA SER A 478 9.78 5.12 26.66
C SER A 478 11.31 5.09 26.79
N ASP A 479 12.03 4.53 25.81
CA ASP A 479 13.50 4.58 25.71
C ASP A 479 13.99 5.82 24.95
N ALA A 480 13.09 6.73 24.55
CA ALA A 480 13.46 7.99 23.90
C ALA A 480 14.38 8.82 24.81
N HIS A 481 15.44 9.34 24.22
CA HIS A 481 16.50 10.03 24.95
C HIS A 481 17.07 11.19 24.17
N ALA A 482 17.58 12.18 24.90
CA ALA A 482 18.31 13.32 24.37
C ALA A 482 19.67 13.43 25.07
N TRP A 483 20.74 13.55 24.30
CA TRP A 483 22.10 13.71 24.82
C TRP A 483 22.84 14.81 24.06
N ALA A 484 23.99 15.22 24.58
CA ALA A 484 24.83 16.23 23.96
C ALA A 484 25.96 15.59 23.13
N GLU A 485 26.34 16.26 22.05
CA GLU A 485 27.63 16.07 21.40
C GLU A 485 28.42 17.36 21.56
N VAL A 486 29.67 17.24 21.98
CA VAL A 486 30.56 18.37 22.24
C VAL A 486 31.79 18.23 21.38
N TRP A 487 32.19 19.31 20.71
CA TRP A 487 33.40 19.30 19.91
C TRP A 487 34.61 19.67 20.76
N LEU A 488 35.61 18.79 20.78
CA LEU A 488 36.86 18.97 21.52
C LEU A 488 38.04 19.09 20.54
N PRO A 489 38.91 20.11 20.69
CA PRO A 489 40.11 20.23 19.86
C PRO A 489 40.97 18.95 19.92
N GLY A 490 41.34 18.41 18.75
CA GLY A 490 42.17 17.20 18.64
C GLY A 490 41.44 15.87 18.80
N GLU A 491 40.19 15.88 19.28
CA GLU A 491 39.36 14.66 19.45
C GLU A 491 38.11 14.66 18.56
N GLY A 492 37.64 15.83 18.14
CA GLY A 492 36.44 15.99 17.32
C GLY A 492 35.15 15.95 18.14
N TRP A 493 34.07 15.47 17.53
CA TRP A 493 32.76 15.35 18.19
C TRP A 493 32.75 14.16 19.14
N VAL A 494 32.52 14.44 20.43
CA VAL A 494 32.43 13.43 21.49
C VAL A 494 31.01 13.42 22.08
N ARG A 495 30.43 12.22 22.19
CA ARG A 495 29.14 12.00 22.87
C ARG A 495 29.29 12.24 24.37
N VAL A 496 28.48 13.15 24.91
CA VAL A 496 28.39 13.46 26.34
C VAL A 496 26.94 13.36 26.78
N ASP A 497 26.64 12.44 27.70
CA ASP A 497 25.30 12.28 28.26
C ASP A 497 25.21 12.93 29.65
N PRO A 498 24.73 14.18 29.76
CA PRO A 498 24.65 14.86 31.06
C PRO A 498 23.63 14.22 32.00
N THR A 499 22.64 13.47 31.46
CA THR A 499 21.66 12.75 32.29
C THR A 499 22.32 11.62 33.07
N ALA A 500 23.36 10.99 32.51
CA ALA A 500 24.13 9.95 33.20
C ALA A 500 24.83 10.45 34.48
N TRP A 501 25.03 11.75 34.62
CA TRP A 501 25.67 12.36 35.80
C TRP A 501 24.66 12.77 36.88
N VAL A 502 23.39 12.95 36.50
CA VAL A 502 22.27 13.23 37.42
C VAL A 502 21.61 11.92 37.88
N ALA A 503 21.48 10.94 36.98
CA ALA A 503 20.82 9.65 37.23
C ALA A 503 21.60 8.48 36.58
N PRO A 504 22.73 8.04 37.18
CA PRO A 504 23.61 7.03 36.59
C PRO A 504 22.93 5.66 36.36
N ASP A 505 21.97 5.27 37.19
CA ASP A 505 21.23 4.02 37.02
C ASP A 505 20.39 3.99 35.72
N ARG A 506 20.00 5.16 35.18
CA ARG A 506 19.24 5.26 33.93
C ARG A 506 20.05 4.77 32.73
N THR A 507 21.33 5.12 32.67
CA THR A 507 22.23 4.83 31.53
C THR A 507 23.06 3.57 31.75
N VAL A 508 23.50 3.30 32.98
CA VAL A 508 24.34 2.14 33.33
C VAL A 508 23.52 0.87 33.51
N ARG A 509 22.31 0.96 34.10
CA ARG A 509 21.41 -0.20 34.33
C ARG A 509 20.17 -0.19 33.42
N GLY A 510 19.99 0.83 32.59
CA GLY A 510 18.83 0.95 31.70
C GLY A 510 17.50 1.17 32.42
N ALA A 511 17.51 1.62 33.69
CA ALA A 511 16.31 1.69 34.53
C ALA A 511 15.33 2.76 34.03
N ARG A 512 14.12 2.38 33.59
CA ARG A 512 13.08 3.32 33.16
C ARG A 512 12.41 4.00 34.36
N LEU A 513 12.10 5.30 34.23
CA LEU A 513 11.24 5.99 35.18
C LEU A 513 9.80 5.48 35.00
N ALA A 514 9.23 4.88 36.04
CA ALA A 514 7.83 4.48 36.07
C ALA A 514 6.98 5.54 36.78
N PRO A 515 5.77 5.88 36.28
CA PRO A 515 4.86 6.75 37.02
C PRO A 515 4.43 6.07 38.33
N PRO A 516 4.16 6.85 39.40
CA PRO A 516 3.67 6.29 40.65
C PRO A 516 2.35 5.53 40.41
N PRO A 517 2.20 4.30 40.92
CA PRO A 517 1.04 3.47 40.62
C PRO A 517 -0.25 4.09 41.17
N GLY A 518 -1.21 4.32 40.28
CA GLY A 518 -2.54 4.82 40.61
C GLY A 518 -3.36 3.85 41.49
N PRO A 519 -4.45 4.31 42.09
CA PRO A 519 -5.24 3.53 43.06
C PRO A 519 -5.79 2.21 42.48
N LEU A 520 -6.14 2.17 41.19
CA LEU A 520 -6.53 0.94 40.47
C LEU A 520 -5.35 -0.01 40.23
N ALA A 521 -4.16 0.52 39.93
CA ALA A 521 -2.97 -0.29 39.72
C ALA A 521 -2.52 -0.95 41.03
N ARG A 522 -2.71 -0.27 42.18
CA ARG A 522 -2.51 -0.86 43.53
C ARG A 522 -3.46 -2.02 43.82
N ALA A 523 -4.66 -2.04 43.22
CA ALA A 523 -5.61 -3.15 43.33
C ALA A 523 -5.27 -4.34 42.41
N VAL A 524 -4.48 -4.13 41.34
CA VAL A 524 -4.04 -5.17 40.37
C VAL A 524 -2.71 -5.83 40.77
N VAL A 525 -2.12 -5.47 41.93
CA VAL A 525 -0.82 -5.96 42.46
C VAL A 525 -0.78 -7.47 42.80
N GLN A 526 -1.82 -8.26 42.51
CA GLN A 526 -1.80 -9.71 42.75
C GLN A 526 -1.22 -10.56 41.60
N VAL A 527 -0.87 -9.97 40.46
CA VAL A 527 -0.23 -10.71 39.35
C VAL A 527 1.29 -10.57 39.44
N ASP A 528 2.02 -11.71 39.44
CA ASP A 528 3.49 -11.71 39.40
C ASP A 528 3.99 -10.87 38.21
N PRO A 529 4.74 -9.78 38.45
CA PRO A 529 5.31 -8.94 37.39
C PRO A 529 6.12 -9.73 36.36
N ARG A 530 6.75 -10.84 36.75
CA ARG A 530 7.52 -11.70 35.84
C ARG A 530 6.65 -12.43 34.84
N LEU A 531 5.45 -12.87 35.24
CA LEU A 531 4.50 -13.51 34.33
C LEU A 531 3.96 -12.52 33.31
N LEU A 532 3.69 -11.28 33.72
CA LEU A 532 3.29 -10.21 32.80
C LEU A 532 4.41 -9.85 31.81
N GLN A 533 5.66 -9.77 32.29
CA GLN A 533 6.81 -9.56 31.42
C GLN A 533 6.99 -10.72 30.42
N LEU A 534 6.85 -11.97 30.86
CA LEU A 534 6.95 -13.14 29.99
C LEU A 534 5.81 -13.19 28.96
N ALA A 535 4.58 -12.90 29.37
CA ALA A 535 3.44 -12.82 28.45
C ALA A 535 3.64 -11.72 27.40
N ARG A 536 4.16 -10.55 27.81
CA ARG A 536 4.52 -9.45 26.91
C ARG A 536 5.65 -9.86 25.95
N ALA A 537 6.69 -10.53 26.44
CA ALA A 537 7.79 -11.05 25.65
C ALA A 537 7.32 -12.04 24.57
N TRP A 538 6.40 -12.96 24.92
CA TRP A 538 5.76 -13.87 23.96
C TRP A 538 4.92 -13.14 22.92
N TRP A 539 4.15 -12.15 23.34
CA TRP A 539 3.34 -11.34 22.43
C TRP A 539 4.22 -10.58 21.43
N ASP A 540 5.28 -9.93 21.92
CA ASP A 540 6.25 -9.20 21.08
C ASP A 540 6.93 -10.13 20.08
N ALA A 541 7.33 -11.35 20.51
CA ALA A 541 7.90 -12.37 19.64
C ALA A 541 6.91 -12.88 18.58
N ALA A 542 5.64 -13.10 18.96
CA ALA A 542 4.60 -13.51 18.03
C ALA A 542 4.32 -12.44 16.97
N ASN A 543 4.24 -11.17 17.37
CA ASN A 543 4.06 -10.05 16.45
C ASN A 543 5.25 -9.90 15.50
N GLN A 544 6.48 -10.08 15.99
CA GLN A 544 7.67 -10.10 15.13
C GLN A 544 7.62 -11.25 14.13
N ARG A 545 7.24 -12.46 14.56
CA ARG A 545 7.11 -13.63 13.69
C ARG A 545 6.06 -13.39 12.60
N TRP A 546 4.94 -12.75 12.94
CA TRP A 546 3.92 -12.32 11.98
C TRP A 546 4.49 -11.33 10.95
N ASN A 547 5.21 -10.31 11.41
CA ASN A 547 5.86 -9.35 10.52
C ASN A 547 6.89 -10.04 9.59
N GLU A 548 7.62 -11.03 10.08
CA GLU A 548 8.57 -11.82 9.26
C GLU A 548 7.90 -12.69 8.21
N TRP A 549 6.90 -13.46 8.61
CA TRP A 549 6.34 -14.49 7.76
C TRP A 549 5.14 -14.06 6.93
N VAL A 550 4.45 -12.99 7.33
CA VAL A 550 3.21 -12.56 6.68
C VAL A 550 3.38 -11.23 5.96
N LEU A 551 3.81 -10.18 6.67
CA LEU A 551 3.93 -8.85 6.06
C LEU A 551 5.09 -8.77 5.06
N ASP A 552 6.21 -9.38 5.42
CA ASP A 552 7.47 -9.26 4.67
C ASP A 552 7.71 -10.47 3.75
N TYR A 553 6.63 -11.19 3.43
CA TYR A 553 6.62 -12.32 2.51
C TYR A 553 6.66 -11.83 1.05
N GLY A 554 7.85 -11.43 0.61
CA GLY A 554 8.12 -10.93 -0.73
C GLY A 554 8.61 -11.99 -1.74
N PRO A 555 8.98 -11.56 -2.97
CA PRO A 555 9.44 -12.45 -4.04
C PRO A 555 10.71 -13.24 -3.69
N THR A 556 11.61 -12.70 -2.87
CA THR A 556 12.82 -13.39 -2.39
C THR A 556 12.46 -14.58 -1.50
N ARG A 557 11.68 -14.35 -0.43
CA ARG A 557 11.24 -15.44 0.47
C ARG A 557 10.38 -16.48 -0.26
N GLN A 558 9.50 -16.07 -1.17
CA GLN A 558 8.71 -17.00 -1.97
C GLN A 558 9.60 -17.93 -2.81
N ARG A 559 10.65 -17.40 -3.44
CA ARG A 559 11.64 -18.22 -4.16
C ARG A 559 12.41 -19.14 -3.23
N ASP A 560 12.84 -18.66 -2.06
CA ASP A 560 13.54 -19.49 -1.09
C ASP A 560 12.67 -20.63 -0.56
N LEU A 561 11.37 -20.39 -0.33
CA LEU A 561 10.41 -21.43 0.04
C LEU A 561 10.28 -22.48 -1.08
N LEU A 562 10.07 -22.04 -2.32
CA LEU A 562 9.95 -22.94 -3.47
C LEU A 562 11.23 -23.77 -3.66
N ARG A 563 12.40 -23.16 -3.51
CA ARG A 563 13.70 -23.85 -3.57
C ARG A 563 13.84 -24.91 -2.48
N ARG A 564 13.43 -24.61 -1.24
CA ARG A 564 13.40 -25.59 -0.14
C ARG A 564 12.44 -26.76 -0.40
N LEU A 565 11.38 -26.52 -1.17
CA LEU A 565 10.44 -27.55 -1.63
C LEU A 565 10.94 -28.30 -2.88
N GLY A 566 12.16 -28.04 -3.35
CA GLY A 566 12.77 -28.68 -4.51
C GLY A 566 12.38 -28.08 -5.86
N TRP A 567 11.77 -26.89 -5.87
CA TRP A 567 11.38 -26.18 -7.08
C TRP A 567 12.28 -24.96 -7.30
N ASP A 568 13.15 -24.99 -8.30
CA ASP A 568 14.00 -23.84 -8.64
C ASP A 568 13.21 -22.79 -9.44
N ALA A 569 12.47 -21.95 -8.72
CA ALA A 569 11.69 -20.88 -9.28
C ALA A 569 12.58 -19.69 -9.66
N GLN A 570 12.63 -19.35 -10.95
CA GLN A 570 13.39 -18.20 -11.44
C GLN A 570 12.51 -16.98 -11.63
N ASP A 571 11.24 -17.19 -12.00
CA ASP A 571 10.29 -16.14 -12.31
C ASP A 571 8.91 -16.38 -11.65
N TRP A 572 8.06 -15.35 -11.60
CA TRP A 572 6.70 -15.41 -11.03
C TRP A 572 5.81 -16.46 -11.72
N ARG A 573 6.11 -16.80 -12.98
CA ARG A 573 5.44 -17.84 -13.76
C ARG A 573 5.58 -19.21 -13.10
N ASP A 574 6.71 -19.48 -12.46
CA ASP A 574 6.95 -20.75 -11.78
C ASP A 574 6.10 -20.86 -10.51
N ALA A 575 5.94 -19.75 -9.77
CA ALA A 575 4.99 -19.68 -8.66
C ALA A 575 3.54 -19.88 -9.15
N ALA A 576 3.16 -19.31 -10.29
CA ALA A 576 1.82 -19.51 -10.88
C ALA A 576 1.58 -20.97 -11.30
N ARG A 577 2.57 -21.63 -11.88
CA ARG A 577 2.52 -23.07 -12.22
C ARG A 577 2.42 -23.93 -10.96
N ALA A 578 3.19 -23.61 -9.92
CA ALA A 578 3.13 -24.29 -8.63
C ALA A 578 1.75 -24.16 -7.98
N LEU A 579 1.18 -22.95 -8.01
CA LEU A 579 -0.17 -22.72 -7.54
C LEU A 579 -1.19 -23.53 -8.36
N GLY A 580 -1.08 -23.52 -9.70
CA GLY A 580 -1.96 -24.28 -10.58
C GLY A 580 -1.93 -25.78 -10.30
N ALA A 581 -0.74 -26.35 -10.15
CA ALA A 581 -0.55 -27.76 -9.80
C ALA A 581 -1.14 -28.10 -8.43
N ALA A 582 -0.92 -27.23 -7.44
CA ALA A 582 -1.43 -27.45 -6.10
C ALA A 582 -2.96 -27.31 -6.01
N LEU A 583 -3.56 -26.37 -6.74
CA LEU A 583 -5.01 -26.24 -6.86
C LEU A 583 -5.62 -27.44 -7.60
N ALA A 584 -4.97 -27.93 -8.66
CA ALA A 584 -5.39 -29.14 -9.35
C ALA A 584 -5.35 -30.37 -8.42
N LEU A 585 -4.29 -30.52 -7.64
CA LEU A 585 -4.19 -31.58 -6.62
C LEU A 585 -5.27 -31.44 -5.55
N ALA A 586 -5.51 -30.24 -5.04
CA ALA A 586 -6.58 -29.98 -4.06
C ALA A 586 -7.96 -30.31 -4.63
N ALA A 587 -8.21 -29.96 -5.90
CA ALA A 587 -9.44 -30.30 -6.62
C ALA A 587 -9.58 -31.82 -6.82
N LEU A 588 -8.50 -32.54 -7.15
CA LEU A 588 -8.49 -34.00 -7.26
C LEU A 588 -8.74 -34.68 -5.92
N VAL A 589 -8.17 -34.17 -4.83
CA VAL A 589 -8.44 -34.66 -3.45
C VAL A 589 -9.88 -34.40 -3.05
N ALA A 590 -10.40 -33.19 -3.33
CA ALA A 590 -11.79 -32.84 -3.06
C ALA A 590 -12.74 -33.70 -3.89
N LEU A 591 -12.44 -33.93 -5.17
CA LEU A 591 -13.18 -34.80 -6.06
C LEU A 591 -13.11 -36.24 -5.56
N GLY A 592 -11.94 -36.75 -5.18
CA GLY A 592 -11.77 -38.07 -4.56
C GLY A 592 -12.56 -38.21 -3.26
N TRP A 593 -12.65 -37.16 -2.46
CA TRP A 593 -13.48 -37.12 -1.24
C TRP A 593 -14.99 -37.03 -1.53
N LEU A 594 -15.38 -36.34 -2.60
CA LEU A 594 -16.77 -36.23 -3.08
C LEU A 594 -17.26 -37.53 -3.73
N LEU A 595 -16.39 -38.16 -4.55
CA LEU A 595 -16.59 -39.43 -5.24
C LEU A 595 -16.37 -40.64 -4.33
N ARG A 596 -15.64 -40.47 -3.22
CA ARG A 596 -15.58 -41.49 -2.15
C ARG A 596 -17.03 -41.85 -1.89
N PRO A 597 -17.40 -43.15 -1.97
CA PRO A 597 -18.75 -43.57 -1.67
C PRO A 597 -19.05 -43.12 -0.26
N ARG A 598 -19.62 -41.92 -0.12
CA ARG A 598 -20.34 -41.54 1.06
C ARG A 598 -21.47 -42.52 0.99
N GLY A 599 -21.31 -43.63 1.72
CA GLY A 599 -22.45 -44.33 2.21
C GLY A 599 -23.25 -43.22 2.84
N ARG A 600 -24.26 -42.69 2.12
CA ARG A 600 -25.43 -42.04 2.69
C ARG A 600 -25.59 -42.82 3.98
N ARG A 601 -25.61 -42.18 5.15
CA ARG A 601 -26.01 -42.88 6.38
C ARG A 601 -27.40 -43.41 6.07
N ARG A 602 -27.45 -44.59 5.43
CA ARG A 602 -28.63 -45.14 4.79
C ARG A 602 -29.41 -45.52 6.01
N ASP A 603 -30.57 -44.90 6.12
CA ASP A 603 -31.48 -45.15 7.21
C ASP A 603 -31.48 -46.64 7.54
N ALA A 604 -31.34 -46.97 8.82
CA ALA A 604 -31.23 -48.35 9.27
C ALA A 604 -32.43 -49.18 8.79
N TRP A 605 -33.60 -48.54 8.69
CA TRP A 605 -34.80 -49.06 8.05
C TRP A 605 -34.60 -49.46 6.58
N ARG A 606 -34.11 -48.53 5.75
CA ARG A 606 -33.92 -48.74 4.30
C ARG A 606 -32.87 -49.81 4.01
N ARG A 607 -31.82 -49.90 4.84
CA ARG A 607 -30.82 -50.99 4.75
C ARG A 607 -31.45 -52.36 5.00
N LEU A 608 -32.43 -52.44 5.90
CA LEU A 608 -33.13 -53.68 6.22
C LEU A 608 -33.98 -54.15 5.02
N LEU A 609 -34.76 -53.24 4.44
CA LEU A 609 -35.58 -53.51 3.25
C LEU A 609 -34.74 -53.92 2.04
N GLU A 610 -33.63 -53.22 1.77
CA GLU A 610 -32.69 -53.58 0.69
C GLU A 610 -31.97 -54.92 0.95
N ARG A 611 -31.77 -55.33 2.21
CA ARG A 611 -31.23 -56.66 2.55
C ARG A 611 -32.24 -57.76 2.29
N ALA A 612 -33.50 -57.54 2.68
CA ALA A 612 -34.61 -58.45 2.37
C ALA A 612 -34.76 -58.62 0.84
N ALA A 613 -34.83 -57.51 0.10
CA ALA A 613 -34.94 -57.51 -1.35
C ALA A 613 -33.76 -58.24 -2.05
N ARG A 614 -32.53 -58.09 -1.54
CA ARG A 614 -31.35 -58.79 -2.09
C ARG A 614 -31.35 -60.30 -1.83
N ARG A 615 -31.87 -60.75 -0.68
CA ARG A 615 -32.03 -62.20 -0.42
C ARG A 615 -32.97 -62.82 -1.44
N TRP A 616 -34.03 -62.09 -1.80
CA TRP A 616 -34.99 -62.51 -2.82
C TRP A 616 -34.46 -62.43 -4.24
N ALA A 617 -33.72 -61.37 -4.59
CA ALA A 617 -33.02 -61.29 -5.87
C ALA A 617 -32.04 -62.46 -6.08
N ARG A 618 -31.37 -62.92 -5.01
CA ARG A 618 -30.49 -64.10 -5.06
C ARG A 618 -31.25 -65.42 -5.18
N ALA A 619 -32.48 -65.46 -4.68
CA ALA A 619 -33.39 -66.60 -4.81
C ALA A 619 -34.17 -66.61 -6.15
N GLY A 620 -33.87 -65.69 -7.07
CA GLY A 620 -34.47 -65.65 -8.41
C GLY A 620 -35.73 -64.80 -8.54
N VAL A 621 -36.21 -64.14 -7.47
CA VAL A 621 -37.36 -63.23 -7.52
C VAL A 621 -36.86 -61.79 -7.68
N PRO A 622 -37.10 -61.13 -8.83
CA PRO A 622 -36.66 -59.76 -9.04
C PRO A 622 -37.41 -58.80 -8.10
N PRO A 623 -36.70 -57.88 -7.40
CA PRO A 623 -37.35 -56.95 -6.49
C PRO A 623 -38.21 -55.93 -7.27
N PRO A 624 -39.42 -55.60 -6.76
CA PRO A 624 -40.32 -54.66 -7.43
C PRO A 624 -39.74 -53.24 -7.46
N ARG A 625 -40.15 -52.47 -8.49
CA ARG A 625 -39.84 -51.06 -8.64
C ARG A 625 -41.16 -50.27 -8.73
N PRO A 626 -41.48 -49.37 -7.77
CA PRO A 626 -40.65 -48.93 -6.64
C PRO A 626 -40.55 -49.97 -5.50
N LEU A 627 -39.41 -49.97 -4.79
CA LEU A 627 -39.15 -50.89 -3.67
C LEU A 627 -39.84 -50.42 -2.38
N THR A 628 -41.04 -50.94 -2.12
CA THR A 628 -41.77 -50.76 -0.86
C THR A 628 -41.97 -52.10 -0.15
N PRO A 629 -42.12 -52.14 1.19
CA PRO A 629 -42.37 -53.39 1.91
C PRO A 629 -43.62 -54.11 1.41
N ARG A 630 -44.68 -53.35 1.08
CA ARG A 630 -45.95 -53.88 0.59
C ARG A 630 -45.88 -54.41 -0.84
N ALA A 631 -45.16 -53.72 -1.74
CA ALA A 631 -44.92 -54.23 -3.10
C ALA A 631 -44.06 -55.50 -3.07
N LEU A 632 -43.04 -55.54 -2.19
CA LEU A 632 -42.23 -56.73 -2.00
C LEU A 632 -43.08 -57.88 -1.43
N ALA A 633 -43.95 -57.61 -0.46
CA ALA A 633 -44.85 -58.63 0.09
C ALA A 633 -45.80 -59.19 -0.98
N ALA A 634 -46.35 -58.35 -1.85
CA ALA A 634 -47.20 -58.78 -2.97
C ALA A 634 -46.44 -59.65 -3.98
N ALA A 635 -45.21 -59.26 -4.34
CA ALA A 635 -44.35 -60.06 -5.22
C ALA A 635 -44.02 -61.44 -4.62
N LEU A 636 -43.91 -61.54 -3.30
CA LEU A 636 -43.66 -62.81 -2.60
C LEU A 636 -44.88 -63.72 -2.54
N GLN A 637 -46.10 -63.18 -2.60
CA GLN A 637 -47.31 -64.01 -2.66
C GLN A 637 -47.42 -64.77 -3.99
N GLN A 638 -46.88 -64.22 -5.06
CA GLN A 638 -46.90 -64.83 -6.40
C GLN A 638 -45.73 -65.79 -6.64
N ALA A 639 -44.79 -65.91 -5.69
CA ALA A 639 -43.65 -66.81 -5.81
C ALA A 639 -44.05 -68.27 -5.51
N ALA A 640 -44.04 -69.12 -6.54
CA ALA A 640 -44.38 -70.54 -6.44
C ALA A 640 -43.42 -71.37 -5.55
N ALA A 641 -42.25 -70.82 -5.21
CA ALA A 641 -41.17 -71.50 -4.49
C ALA A 641 -41.27 -71.44 -2.95
N LEU A 642 -42.40 -70.99 -2.40
CA LEU A 642 -42.63 -70.87 -0.95
C LEU A 642 -43.81 -71.73 -0.49
N ASP A 643 -43.67 -72.36 0.68
CA ASP A 643 -44.81 -72.90 1.42
C ASP A 643 -45.65 -71.75 2.04
N GLU A 644 -46.88 -72.05 2.43
CA GLU A 644 -47.82 -71.05 2.96
C GLU A 644 -47.32 -70.41 4.27
N ALA A 645 -46.62 -71.19 5.11
CA ALA A 645 -46.06 -70.72 6.37
C ALA A 645 -44.93 -69.69 6.15
N GLN A 646 -44.07 -69.92 5.15
CA GLN A 646 -42.98 -69.02 4.79
C GLN A 646 -43.52 -67.73 4.14
N ARG A 647 -44.55 -67.82 3.29
CA ARG A 647 -45.23 -66.64 2.72
C ARG A 647 -45.80 -65.75 3.84
N ALA A 648 -46.49 -66.35 4.80
CA ALA A 648 -47.05 -65.64 5.94
C ALA A 648 -45.96 -64.94 6.80
N ALA A 649 -44.85 -65.64 7.08
CA ALA A 649 -43.75 -65.09 7.88
C ALA A 649 -43.05 -63.89 7.22
N TRP A 650 -42.80 -63.94 5.90
CA TRP A 650 -42.22 -62.83 5.15
C TRP A 650 -43.17 -61.63 5.05
N ARG A 651 -44.47 -61.89 4.81
CA ARG A 651 -45.49 -60.83 4.76
C ARG A 651 -45.63 -60.11 6.10
N ALA A 652 -45.70 -60.85 7.21
CA ALA A 652 -45.78 -60.28 8.55
C ALA A 652 -44.56 -59.39 8.85
N TRP A 653 -43.36 -59.86 8.56
CA TRP A 653 -42.14 -59.09 8.76
C TRP A 653 -42.08 -57.81 7.92
N LEU A 654 -42.53 -57.84 6.66
CA LEU A 654 -42.55 -56.66 5.78
C LEU A 654 -43.59 -55.62 6.22
N LEU A 655 -44.75 -56.05 6.72
CA LEU A 655 -45.77 -55.16 7.26
C LEU A 655 -45.35 -54.54 8.59
N GLU A 656 -44.69 -55.29 9.48
CA GLU A 656 -44.08 -54.75 10.71
C GLU A 656 -42.98 -53.73 10.39
N LEU A 657 -42.19 -53.99 9.34
CA LEU A 657 -41.20 -53.03 8.85
C LEU A 657 -41.87 -51.77 8.29
N GLU A 658 -43.00 -51.88 7.59
CA GLU A 658 -43.76 -50.71 7.11
C GLU A 658 -44.34 -49.89 8.27
N ALA A 659 -44.97 -50.54 9.25
CA ALA A 659 -45.53 -49.90 10.44
C ALA A 659 -44.49 -49.09 11.23
N LEU A 660 -43.26 -49.62 11.36
CA LEU A 660 -42.14 -48.91 12.00
C LEU A 660 -41.88 -47.50 11.41
N ARG A 661 -42.18 -47.30 10.12
CA ARG A 661 -41.88 -46.05 9.39
C ARG A 661 -43.06 -45.11 9.29
N TYR A 662 -44.27 -45.64 9.26
CA TYR A 662 -45.48 -44.90 8.89
C TYR A 662 -46.54 -44.85 10.01
N ASP A 663 -46.32 -45.48 11.15
CA ASP A 663 -47.18 -45.36 12.33
C ASP A 663 -46.87 -44.06 13.11
N PRO A 664 -47.77 -43.05 13.08
CA PRO A 664 -47.57 -41.78 13.77
C PRO A 664 -47.64 -41.89 15.30
N ALA A 665 -48.18 -43.00 15.84
CA ALA A 665 -48.33 -43.22 17.28
C ALA A 665 -47.14 -43.96 17.91
N MET A 666 -46.09 -44.31 17.15
CA MET A 666 -45.00 -45.16 17.63
C MET A 666 -43.90 -44.38 18.40
N PRO A 667 -43.65 -44.68 19.69
CA PRO A 667 -42.59 -44.03 20.47
C PRO A 667 -41.18 -44.39 19.95
N ALA A 668 -40.24 -43.44 19.98
CA ALA A 668 -38.88 -43.59 19.44
C ALA A 668 -38.11 -44.79 20.05
N ASP A 669 -38.24 -45.02 21.36
CA ASP A 669 -37.55 -46.12 22.06
C ASP A 669 -38.13 -47.50 21.70
N ARG A 670 -39.43 -47.54 21.38
CA ARG A 670 -40.10 -48.75 20.90
C ARG A 670 -39.68 -49.03 19.45
N ALA A 671 -39.61 -47.99 18.62
CA ALA A 671 -39.15 -48.11 17.23
C ALA A 671 -37.69 -48.62 17.15
N ALA A 672 -36.78 -48.14 18.00
CA ALA A 672 -35.39 -48.60 18.03
C ALA A 672 -35.25 -50.09 18.44
N ARG A 673 -36.05 -50.53 19.43
CA ARG A 673 -36.12 -51.93 19.86
C ARG A 673 -36.70 -52.83 18.78
N LEU A 674 -37.81 -52.43 18.17
CA LEU A 674 -38.47 -53.15 17.08
C LEU A 674 -37.54 -53.30 15.86
N LEU A 675 -36.82 -52.25 15.48
CA LEU A 675 -35.86 -52.30 14.38
C LEU A 675 -34.72 -53.31 14.64
N THR A 676 -34.24 -53.38 15.88
CA THR A 676 -33.21 -54.33 16.31
C THR A 676 -33.75 -55.77 16.29
N ASP A 677 -35.00 -55.95 16.70
CA ASP A 677 -35.70 -57.23 16.65
C ASP A 677 -35.96 -57.69 15.21
N LEU A 678 -36.53 -56.84 14.35
CA LEU A 678 -36.72 -57.09 12.92
C LEU A 678 -35.40 -57.47 12.23
N ARG A 679 -34.28 -56.84 12.61
CA ARG A 679 -32.95 -57.21 12.11
C ARG A 679 -32.52 -58.61 12.53
N ARG A 680 -32.81 -59.03 13.76
CA ARG A 680 -32.52 -60.39 14.23
C ARG A 680 -33.43 -61.42 13.54
N ARG A 681 -34.73 -61.14 13.46
CA ARG A 681 -35.73 -61.99 12.81
C ARG A 681 -35.46 -62.20 11.32
N LEU A 682 -34.95 -61.19 10.62
CA LEU A 682 -34.57 -61.31 9.21
C LEU A 682 -33.59 -62.47 8.98
N GLY A 683 -32.67 -62.73 9.92
CA GLY A 683 -31.72 -63.84 9.84
C GLY A 683 -32.38 -65.23 9.86
N ARG A 684 -33.52 -65.36 10.54
CA ARG A 684 -34.27 -66.61 10.73
C ARG A 684 -35.28 -66.91 9.62
N LEU A 685 -35.63 -65.90 8.82
CA LEU A 685 -36.49 -66.09 7.66
C LEU A 685 -35.77 -66.90 6.57
N ARG A 686 -36.35 -68.04 6.21
CA ARG A 686 -35.84 -68.93 5.16
C ARG A 686 -36.15 -68.35 3.78
N THR A 687 -35.23 -68.54 2.83
CA THR A 687 -35.43 -68.26 1.41
C THR A 687 -35.12 -69.54 0.62
N PRO A 688 -35.80 -69.82 -0.50
CA PRO A 688 -35.52 -71.01 -1.30
C PRO A 688 -34.08 -71.01 -1.83
N ALA A 689 -33.47 -72.20 -1.89
CA ALA A 689 -32.15 -72.40 -2.45
C ALA A 689 -32.21 -72.38 -3.99
N ARG A 690 -31.25 -71.72 -4.63
CA ARG A 690 -31.17 -71.58 -6.09
C ARG A 690 -30.61 -72.87 -6.71
N PRO A 691 -31.15 -73.43 -7.82
CA PRO A 691 -30.41 -74.39 -8.62
C PRO A 691 -29.22 -73.71 -9.32
N PRO A 692 -28.11 -74.42 -9.60
CA PRO A 692 -26.91 -73.83 -10.18
C PRO A 692 -27.19 -73.42 -11.63
N ALA A 693 -27.00 -72.13 -11.95
CA ALA A 693 -27.08 -71.62 -13.32
C ALA A 693 -25.75 -71.01 -13.72
N ALA A 694 -25.34 -71.38 -14.95
CA ALA A 694 -24.08 -71.15 -15.62
C ALA A 694 -23.71 -69.66 -15.82
N GLY A 695 -22.44 -69.47 -16.18
CA GLY A 695 -21.69 -68.23 -16.17
C GLY A 695 -22.36 -67.00 -16.79
N ALA A 696 -22.19 -65.87 -16.12
CA ALA A 696 -22.33 -64.54 -16.68
C ALA A 696 -21.00 -63.79 -16.52
N PRO A 697 -20.54 -63.04 -17.54
CA PRO A 697 -19.19 -62.52 -17.58
C PRO A 697 -18.99 -61.33 -16.64
N ARG A 698 -17.79 -61.25 -16.07
CA ARG A 698 -17.27 -60.10 -15.32
C ARG A 698 -17.06 -58.93 -16.29
N ARG A 699 -17.81 -57.83 -16.13
CA ARG A 699 -17.44 -56.53 -16.70
C ARG A 699 -16.46 -55.83 -15.75
N ALA A 700 -15.18 -55.92 -16.09
CA ALA A 700 -14.12 -55.12 -15.51
C ALA A 700 -13.95 -53.81 -16.31
N GLY A 701 -13.59 -52.74 -15.60
CA GLY A 701 -12.74 -51.65 -16.11
C GLY A 701 -13.29 -50.80 -17.25
N GLY A 702 -13.99 -49.71 -16.92
CA GLY A 702 -14.36 -48.69 -17.89
C GLY A 702 -14.62 -47.33 -17.24
N ALA A 703 -13.73 -46.90 -16.34
CA ALA A 703 -13.83 -45.60 -15.66
C ALA A 703 -12.66 -44.65 -15.98
N LEU A 704 -11.76 -45.02 -16.91
CA LEU A 704 -10.57 -44.23 -17.21
C LEU A 704 -10.58 -43.54 -18.60
N ALA A 705 -11.61 -43.75 -19.42
CA ALA A 705 -11.68 -43.18 -20.78
C ALA A 705 -12.54 -41.91 -20.91
N LEU A 706 -13.24 -41.49 -19.85
CA LEU A 706 -14.08 -40.28 -19.87
C LEU A 706 -13.39 -39.03 -19.30
N LEU A 707 -12.14 -39.16 -18.85
CA LEU A 707 -11.35 -38.08 -18.23
C LEU A 707 -10.42 -37.34 -19.20
N LEU A 708 -10.38 -37.73 -20.48
CA LEU A 708 -9.51 -37.13 -21.50
C LEU A 708 -10.25 -36.39 -22.63
N MET A 709 -11.59 -36.31 -22.61
CA MET A 709 -12.38 -35.68 -23.69
C MET A 709 -13.10 -34.36 -23.34
N LEU A 710 -12.92 -33.81 -22.13
CA LEU A 710 -13.53 -32.52 -21.74
C LEU A 710 -12.58 -31.31 -21.85
N ALA A 711 -11.50 -31.44 -22.63
CA ALA A 711 -10.52 -30.39 -22.91
C ALA A 711 -10.78 -29.62 -24.23
N ALA A 712 -11.99 -29.64 -24.78
CA ALA A 712 -12.37 -28.84 -25.94
C ALA A 712 -13.51 -27.87 -25.56
N GLY A 713 -13.16 -26.59 -25.47
CA GLY A 713 -14.06 -25.52 -25.08
C GLY A 713 -15.11 -25.18 -26.14
N ALA A 714 -16.27 -24.77 -25.66
CA ALA A 714 -17.17 -23.85 -26.35
C ALA A 714 -17.88 -22.97 -25.29
N PRO A 715 -18.09 -21.66 -25.57
CA PRO A 715 -18.47 -20.68 -24.58
C PRO A 715 -19.99 -20.67 -24.34
N ALA A 716 -20.41 -20.51 -23.08
CA ALA A 716 -21.79 -20.19 -22.73
C ALA A 716 -21.88 -18.70 -22.38
N ALA A 717 -22.78 -18.02 -23.07
CA ALA A 717 -23.09 -16.60 -22.93
C ALA A 717 -23.77 -16.31 -21.58
N ASP A 718 -23.36 -15.22 -20.94
CA ASP A 718 -24.03 -14.63 -19.77
C ASP A 718 -24.58 -13.26 -20.15
N ALA A 719 -25.85 -13.01 -19.81
CA ALA A 719 -26.47 -11.69 -19.83
C ALA A 719 -26.71 -11.22 -18.38
N GLN A 720 -26.15 -10.06 -18.03
CA GLN A 720 -26.53 -9.25 -16.87
C GLN A 720 -26.80 -7.82 -17.35
N PRO A 721 -27.66 -7.04 -16.66
CA PRO A 721 -27.50 -5.59 -16.71
C PRO A 721 -27.47 -4.93 -15.33
N ALA A 722 -26.37 -4.20 -15.09
CA ALA A 722 -26.37 -2.88 -14.47
C ALA A 722 -25.12 -2.11 -14.94
N ARG A 723 -25.30 -1.35 -16.04
CA ARG A 723 -24.42 -0.38 -16.72
C ARG A 723 -22.91 -0.52 -16.51
N ALA A 724 -22.34 -1.51 -17.20
CA ALA A 724 -20.98 -1.42 -17.69
C ALA A 724 -20.91 -0.35 -18.81
N LEU A 725 -19.75 0.29 -18.99
CA LEU A 725 -19.42 0.89 -20.29
C LEU A 725 -19.73 -0.18 -21.35
N PRO A 726 -20.39 0.18 -22.46
CA PRO A 726 -20.79 -0.81 -23.45
C PRO A 726 -19.53 -1.56 -23.89
N ALA A 727 -19.63 -2.89 -24.09
CA ALA A 727 -18.47 -3.72 -24.42
C ALA A 727 -17.72 -3.21 -25.67
N THR A 728 -18.44 -2.47 -26.52
CA THR A 728 -17.97 -1.72 -27.69
C THR A 728 -18.83 -0.46 -27.89
N TYR A 729 -18.39 0.50 -28.71
CA TYR A 729 -19.17 1.70 -29.05
C TYR A 729 -20.28 1.46 -30.10
N ALA A 730 -20.52 0.20 -30.52
CA ALA A 730 -21.49 -0.16 -31.56
C ALA A 730 -22.90 0.42 -31.34
N ASN A 731 -23.38 0.44 -30.10
CA ASN A 731 -24.72 0.92 -29.74
C ASN A 731 -24.71 2.29 -29.05
N HIS A 732 -23.61 3.05 -29.14
CA HIS A 732 -23.48 4.35 -28.48
C HIS A 732 -23.95 5.48 -29.42
N PRO A 733 -25.06 6.21 -29.12
CA PRO A 733 -25.65 7.17 -30.06
C PRO A 733 -24.69 8.28 -30.50
N GLN A 734 -23.93 8.85 -29.56
CA GLN A 734 -22.95 9.89 -29.89
C GLN A 734 -21.75 9.33 -30.68
N ALA A 735 -21.44 8.04 -30.54
CA ALA A 735 -20.37 7.41 -31.31
C ALA A 735 -20.80 7.19 -32.76
N GLN A 736 -22.05 6.76 -32.97
CA GLN A 736 -22.64 6.63 -34.31
C GLN A 736 -22.74 8.00 -35.01
N GLN A 737 -23.15 9.04 -34.29
CA GLN A 737 -23.21 10.41 -34.81
C GLN A 737 -21.82 10.94 -35.18
N LEU A 738 -20.84 10.77 -34.29
CA LEU A 738 -19.45 11.18 -34.56
C LEU A 738 -18.88 10.43 -35.76
N ALA A 739 -19.07 9.12 -35.82
CA ALA A 739 -18.58 8.30 -36.94
C ALA A 739 -19.25 8.68 -38.26
N ALA A 740 -20.55 8.95 -38.27
CA ALA A 740 -21.25 9.44 -39.46
C ALA A 740 -20.76 10.82 -39.90
N ALA A 741 -20.48 11.72 -38.95
CA ALA A 741 -19.89 13.02 -39.25
C ALA A 741 -18.48 12.90 -39.83
N ILE A 742 -17.67 11.95 -39.36
CA ILE A 742 -16.35 11.66 -39.92
C ILE A 742 -16.47 11.11 -41.35
N ASP A 743 -17.34 10.11 -41.58
CA ASP A 743 -17.56 9.56 -42.91
C ASP A 743 -18.02 10.64 -43.90
N ALA A 744 -18.96 11.51 -43.50
CA ALA A 744 -19.43 12.62 -44.33
C ALA A 744 -18.33 13.65 -44.61
N ALA A 745 -17.51 13.98 -43.61
CA ALA A 745 -16.46 14.99 -43.75
C ALA A 745 -15.24 14.50 -44.56
N GLU A 746 -15.03 13.18 -44.64
CA GLU A 746 -13.97 12.55 -45.45
C GLU A 746 -14.47 12.01 -46.80
N GLY A 747 -15.79 12.00 -47.04
CA GLY A 747 -16.39 11.42 -48.25
C GLY A 747 -16.32 9.90 -48.32
N TRP A 748 -16.43 9.22 -47.17
CA TRP A 748 -16.37 7.75 -47.07
C TRP A 748 -17.77 7.12 -47.09
N ASP A 749 -18.29 6.90 -48.30
CA ASP A 749 -19.63 6.33 -48.52
C ASP A 749 -19.76 4.86 -48.09
N ASP A 750 -18.63 4.16 -47.96
CA ASP A 750 -18.56 2.77 -47.50
C ASP A 750 -18.79 2.60 -45.98
N GLY A 751 -18.92 3.70 -45.23
CA GLY A 751 -19.15 3.65 -43.80
C GLY A 751 -17.94 3.20 -42.99
N TRP A 752 -16.73 3.48 -43.47
CA TRP A 752 -15.47 3.09 -42.83
C TRP A 752 -15.36 3.53 -41.36
N ALA A 753 -15.65 4.79 -41.05
CA ALA A 753 -15.60 5.28 -39.68
C ALA A 753 -16.70 4.63 -38.83
N ARG A 754 -17.92 4.49 -39.36
CA ARG A 754 -19.00 3.75 -38.67
C ARG A 754 -18.59 2.32 -38.33
N HIS A 755 -17.93 1.61 -39.25
CA HIS A 755 -17.47 0.23 -39.04
C HIS A 755 -16.44 0.12 -37.91
N TRP A 756 -15.42 0.98 -37.89
CA TRP A 756 -14.34 0.88 -36.92
C TRP A 756 -14.67 1.49 -35.56
N VAL A 757 -15.34 2.64 -35.52
CA VAL A 757 -15.78 3.24 -34.25
C VAL A 757 -16.74 2.29 -33.53
N ALA A 758 -17.62 1.57 -34.24
CA ALA A 758 -18.48 0.58 -33.62
C ALA A 758 -17.72 -0.57 -32.93
N GLN A 759 -16.52 -0.91 -33.39
CA GLN A 759 -15.68 -1.98 -32.83
C GLN A 759 -14.74 -1.51 -31.72
N ALA A 760 -14.58 -0.20 -31.56
CA ALA A 760 -13.76 0.38 -30.51
C ALA A 760 -14.33 0.02 -29.13
N ARG A 761 -13.44 -0.29 -28.18
CA ARG A 761 -13.77 -0.66 -26.81
C ARG A 761 -13.40 0.48 -25.86
N PRO A 762 -14.25 0.85 -24.91
CA PRO A 762 -13.91 1.86 -23.91
C PRO A 762 -12.65 1.46 -23.10
N ASP A 763 -11.64 2.34 -23.06
CA ASP A 763 -10.38 2.16 -22.34
C ASP A 763 -10.36 3.01 -21.05
N ALA A 764 -10.78 2.37 -19.95
CA ALA A 764 -10.83 3.01 -18.64
C ALA A 764 -9.46 3.50 -18.15
N ARG A 765 -8.36 2.86 -18.57
CA ARG A 765 -7.01 3.23 -18.15
C ARG A 765 -6.55 4.49 -18.89
N ALA A 766 -6.79 4.58 -20.21
CA ALA A 766 -6.52 5.79 -20.98
C ALA A 766 -7.32 6.98 -20.46
N ARG A 767 -8.61 6.77 -20.13
CA ARG A 767 -9.45 7.78 -19.50
C ARG A 767 -8.86 8.27 -18.16
N ALA A 768 -8.48 7.34 -17.27
CA ALA A 768 -7.91 7.69 -15.97
C ALA A 768 -6.56 8.44 -16.06
N LEU A 769 -5.69 8.03 -16.98
CA LEU A 769 -4.37 8.65 -17.17
C LEU A 769 -4.42 10.06 -17.80
N ASN A 770 -5.56 10.45 -18.38
CA ASN A 770 -5.78 11.80 -18.92
C ASN A 770 -6.44 12.74 -17.90
N VAL A 771 -6.65 12.31 -16.65
CA VAL A 771 -7.05 13.20 -15.54
C VAL A 771 -5.80 13.90 -15.00
N PRO A 772 -5.75 15.23 -14.93
CA PRO A 772 -4.58 15.92 -14.41
C PRO A 772 -4.50 15.71 -12.89
N PRO A 773 -3.29 15.65 -12.31
CA PRO A 773 -3.13 15.64 -10.85
C PRO A 773 -3.74 16.91 -10.25
N ALA A 774 -4.23 16.83 -9.01
CA ALA A 774 -4.74 18.00 -8.29
C ALA A 774 -3.64 19.08 -8.23
N ALA A 775 -3.98 20.31 -8.66
CA ALA A 775 -3.04 21.40 -8.86
C ALA A 775 -2.49 21.91 -7.52
N THR A 776 -1.43 21.30 -7.01
CA THR A 776 -0.58 21.86 -5.96
C THR A 776 0.83 21.26 -6.09
N ALA A 777 1.79 22.11 -6.43
CA ALA A 777 3.25 21.89 -6.58
C ALA A 777 3.72 21.72 -8.04
N TYR A 778 4.47 22.72 -8.52
CA TYR A 778 5.26 22.60 -9.74
C TYR A 778 6.22 21.42 -9.59
N PRO A 779 6.40 20.58 -10.63
CA PRO A 779 7.32 19.45 -10.56
C PRO A 779 8.74 19.95 -10.28
N ASN A 780 9.50 19.24 -9.46
CA ASN A 780 10.91 19.57 -9.23
C ASN A 780 11.73 19.23 -10.48
N TRP A 781 12.43 20.21 -11.05
CA TRP A 781 13.19 20.05 -12.29
C TRP A 781 14.31 19.03 -12.17
N ALA A 782 15.09 19.05 -11.09
CA ALA A 782 16.12 18.04 -10.85
C ALA A 782 15.55 16.60 -10.83
N ALA A 783 14.40 16.39 -10.18
CA ALA A 783 13.72 15.09 -10.16
C ALA A 783 13.15 14.70 -11.53
N TYR A 784 12.59 15.65 -12.28
CA TYR A 784 12.09 15.43 -13.64
C TYR A 784 13.23 15.05 -14.60
N ARG A 785 14.30 15.84 -14.59
CA ARG A 785 15.54 15.63 -15.36
C ARG A 785 16.14 14.25 -15.13
N ALA A 786 16.23 13.81 -13.88
CA ALA A 786 16.83 12.52 -13.50
C ALA A 786 16.09 11.29 -14.06
N ARG A 787 14.82 11.44 -14.52
CA ARG A 787 14.07 10.35 -15.16
C ARG A 787 14.53 10.07 -16.60
N PHE A 788 15.09 11.08 -17.25
CA PHE A 788 15.46 11.02 -18.67
C PHE A 788 16.97 11.04 -18.84
N VAL A 789 17.67 11.95 -18.15
CA VAL A 789 19.13 12.09 -18.24
C VAL A 789 19.80 11.16 -17.23
N GLU A 790 19.80 9.86 -17.54
CA GLU A 790 20.35 8.80 -16.70
C GLU A 790 21.21 7.80 -17.52
N PRO A 791 22.14 7.07 -16.87
CA PRO A 791 23.16 6.29 -17.57
C PRO A 791 22.66 5.27 -18.61
N ARG A 792 21.52 4.59 -18.37
CA ARG A 792 21.00 3.58 -19.30
C ARG A 792 20.50 4.22 -20.60
N ARG A 793 19.73 5.32 -20.51
CA ARG A 793 19.21 6.07 -21.65
C ARG A 793 20.31 6.77 -22.42
N ILE A 794 21.32 7.30 -21.74
CA ILE A 794 22.48 7.89 -22.43
C ILE A 794 23.24 6.80 -23.20
N ALA A 795 23.53 5.66 -22.57
CA ALA A 795 24.21 4.54 -23.24
C ALA A 795 23.40 3.96 -24.41
N ALA A 796 22.06 3.90 -24.28
CA ALA A 796 21.19 3.50 -25.39
C ALA A 796 21.19 4.53 -26.52
N GLY A 797 21.24 5.83 -26.18
CA GLY A 797 21.32 6.92 -27.15
C GLY A 797 22.61 6.90 -27.96
N VAL A 798 23.75 6.60 -27.32
CA VAL A 798 25.03 6.44 -28.04
C VAL A 798 24.91 5.30 -29.05
N ARG A 799 24.39 4.14 -28.65
CA ARG A 799 24.18 3.01 -29.58
C ARG A 799 23.22 3.34 -30.71
N PHE A 800 22.13 4.04 -30.42
CA PHE A 800 21.15 4.46 -31.43
C PHE A 800 21.78 5.45 -32.42
N TRP A 801 22.52 6.45 -31.92
CA TRP A 801 23.22 7.41 -32.76
C TRP A 801 24.24 6.70 -33.65
N ASP A 802 25.07 5.82 -33.10
CA ASP A 802 26.07 5.08 -33.87
C ASP A 802 25.43 4.20 -34.95
N ALA A 803 24.32 3.52 -34.63
CA ALA A 803 23.60 2.67 -35.57
C ALA A 803 22.90 3.44 -36.70
N HIS A 804 22.55 4.71 -36.49
CA HIS A 804 21.78 5.52 -37.43
C HIS A 804 22.46 6.85 -37.78
N ALA A 805 23.80 6.89 -37.70
CA ALA A 805 24.59 8.10 -37.86
C ALA A 805 24.36 8.76 -39.23
N GLU A 806 24.23 7.96 -40.29
CA GLU A 806 23.98 8.47 -41.65
C GLU A 806 22.60 9.14 -41.78
N ALA A 807 21.55 8.50 -41.27
CA ALA A 807 20.20 9.07 -41.27
C ALA A 807 20.15 10.36 -40.43
N LEU A 808 20.78 10.37 -39.26
CA LEU A 808 20.88 11.57 -38.42
C LEU A 808 21.62 12.72 -39.12
N ALA A 809 22.76 12.44 -39.75
CA ALA A 809 23.53 13.44 -40.50
C ALA A 809 22.75 13.99 -41.69
N ARG A 810 22.05 13.13 -42.43
CA ARG A 810 21.16 13.54 -43.53
C ARG A 810 20.01 14.41 -43.03
N ALA A 811 19.39 14.05 -41.90
CA ALA A 811 18.28 14.82 -41.33
C ALA A 811 18.75 16.20 -40.87
N GLU A 812 19.92 16.26 -40.24
CA GLU A 812 20.55 17.53 -39.85
C GLU A 812 20.89 18.40 -41.06
N ALA A 813 21.51 17.83 -42.11
CA ALA A 813 21.83 18.57 -43.33
C ALA A 813 20.58 19.08 -44.07
N ARG A 814 19.50 18.28 -44.11
CA ARG A 814 18.25 18.63 -44.80
C ARG A 814 17.42 19.65 -44.02
N TYR A 815 17.16 19.38 -42.75
CA TYR A 815 16.21 20.16 -41.93
C TYR A 815 16.86 21.17 -41.00
N GLY A 816 18.19 21.14 -40.83
CA GLY A 816 18.91 22.04 -39.93
C GLY A 816 18.71 21.76 -38.44
N VAL A 817 18.13 20.61 -38.10
CA VAL A 817 17.90 20.15 -36.72
C VAL A 817 19.08 19.27 -36.30
N PRO A 818 19.84 19.62 -35.25
CA PRO A 818 20.99 18.84 -34.82
C PRO A 818 20.62 17.41 -34.45
N ALA A 819 21.48 16.46 -34.80
CA ALA A 819 21.29 15.04 -34.47
C ALA A 819 21.09 14.83 -32.96
N ALA A 820 21.79 15.58 -32.10
CA ALA A 820 21.61 15.53 -30.65
C ALA A 820 20.17 15.81 -30.21
N VAL A 821 19.48 16.73 -30.88
CA VAL A 821 18.09 17.10 -30.56
C VAL A 821 17.14 15.98 -30.98
N ILE A 822 17.34 15.41 -32.17
CA ILE A 822 16.54 14.29 -32.68
C ILE A 822 16.69 13.06 -31.76
N VAL A 823 17.92 12.74 -31.39
CA VAL A 823 18.24 11.67 -30.43
C VAL A 823 17.62 11.97 -29.07
N GLY A 824 17.70 13.22 -28.60
CA GLY A 824 17.05 13.65 -27.35
C GLY A 824 15.54 13.38 -27.34
N ILE A 825 14.83 13.70 -28.43
CA ILE A 825 13.38 13.46 -28.57
C ILE A 825 13.09 11.96 -28.55
N LEU A 826 13.70 11.18 -29.44
CA LEU A 826 13.44 9.73 -29.52
C LEU A 826 13.84 9.00 -28.23
N GLY A 827 14.86 9.52 -27.55
CA GLY A 827 15.27 9.07 -26.24
C GLY A 827 14.21 9.34 -25.18
N VAL A 828 13.69 10.56 -25.08
CA VAL A 828 12.66 10.93 -24.09
C VAL A 828 11.33 10.22 -24.35
N GLU A 829 10.88 10.16 -25.61
CA GLU A 829 9.56 9.63 -25.98
C GLU A 829 9.45 8.12 -25.79
N THR A 830 10.39 7.34 -26.33
CA THR A 830 10.24 5.87 -26.44
C THR A 830 11.45 5.09 -25.99
N LEU A 831 12.48 5.74 -25.45
CA LEU A 831 13.78 5.10 -25.20
C LEU A 831 14.30 4.42 -26.48
N TYR A 832 14.28 5.17 -27.59
CA TYR A 832 14.72 4.69 -28.90
C TYR A 832 13.96 3.41 -29.33
N GLY A 833 12.63 3.47 -29.27
CA GLY A 833 11.74 2.39 -29.73
C GLY A 833 11.46 1.26 -28.73
N GLN A 834 12.05 1.27 -27.54
CA GLN A 834 11.82 0.22 -26.53
C GLN A 834 10.44 0.30 -25.87
N HIS A 835 9.81 1.48 -25.89
CA HIS A 835 8.53 1.76 -25.24
C HIS A 835 7.57 2.51 -26.16
N LEU A 836 7.01 1.83 -27.16
CA LEU A 836 6.07 2.38 -28.16
C LEU A 836 4.61 2.51 -27.67
N GLY A 837 4.33 2.05 -26.44
CA GLY A 837 2.98 1.90 -25.92
C GLY A 837 2.30 0.59 -26.33
N GLN A 838 1.28 0.20 -25.56
CA GLN A 838 0.62 -1.12 -25.67
C GLN A 838 -0.91 -1.00 -25.83
N HIS A 839 -1.44 0.22 -25.83
CA HIS A 839 -2.88 0.45 -25.94
C HIS A 839 -3.31 0.35 -27.41
N ARG A 840 -4.51 -0.20 -27.67
CA ARG A 840 -5.12 -0.12 -29.01
C ARG A 840 -5.46 1.33 -29.30
N THR A 841 -4.82 1.93 -30.30
CA THR A 841 -4.98 3.36 -30.58
C THR A 841 -6.43 3.73 -30.88
N LEU A 842 -7.15 2.86 -31.60
CA LEU A 842 -8.59 2.99 -31.85
C LEU A 842 -9.41 3.12 -30.55
N ASP A 843 -9.14 2.25 -29.56
CA ASP A 843 -9.85 2.22 -28.29
C ASP A 843 -9.56 3.49 -27.47
N VAL A 844 -8.30 3.93 -27.43
CA VAL A 844 -7.87 5.14 -26.71
C VAL A 844 -8.53 6.38 -27.32
N LEU A 845 -8.38 6.60 -28.63
CA LEU A 845 -8.88 7.81 -29.28
C LEU A 845 -10.41 7.85 -29.28
N ALA A 846 -11.09 6.71 -29.49
CA ALA A 846 -12.55 6.65 -29.36
C ALA A 846 -12.99 6.99 -27.94
N THR A 847 -12.30 6.46 -26.93
CA THR A 847 -12.59 6.75 -25.52
C THR A 847 -12.39 8.22 -25.19
N LEU A 848 -11.29 8.83 -25.62
CA LEU A 848 -11.01 10.24 -25.31
C LEU A 848 -11.85 11.20 -26.15
N ALA A 849 -12.34 10.80 -27.33
CA ALA A 849 -13.25 11.58 -28.16
C ALA A 849 -14.70 11.58 -27.63
N LEU A 850 -15.12 10.50 -26.97
CA LEU A 850 -16.50 10.26 -26.55
C LEU A 850 -16.70 10.40 -25.03
N ASP A 851 -15.76 9.87 -24.25
CA ASP A 851 -15.84 9.73 -22.79
C ASP A 851 -14.66 10.42 -22.07
N PHE A 852 -14.21 11.58 -22.59
CA PHE A 852 -13.13 12.34 -21.95
C PHE A 852 -13.47 12.66 -20.47
N PRO A 853 -12.52 12.59 -19.53
CA PRO A 853 -12.80 12.87 -18.13
C PRO A 853 -13.36 14.30 -17.94
N PRO A 854 -14.59 14.45 -17.40
CA PRO A 854 -15.18 15.77 -17.18
C PRO A 854 -14.45 16.55 -16.06
N GLU A 855 -13.67 15.88 -15.23
CA GLU A 855 -12.88 16.49 -14.15
C GLU A 855 -11.68 17.29 -14.67
N HIS A 856 -11.30 17.13 -15.94
CA HIS A 856 -10.18 17.87 -16.53
C HIS A 856 -10.59 19.34 -16.78
N PRO A 857 -9.80 20.35 -16.36
CA PRO A 857 -10.16 21.79 -16.48
C PRO A 857 -10.43 22.27 -17.92
N ARG A 858 -9.86 21.57 -18.90
CA ARG A 858 -10.08 21.79 -20.35
C ARG A 858 -10.83 20.64 -21.04
N ALA A 859 -11.73 19.96 -20.34
CA ALA A 859 -12.37 18.73 -20.82
C ALA A 859 -12.98 18.90 -22.23
N GLU A 860 -13.75 19.97 -22.45
CA GLU A 860 -14.40 20.24 -23.75
C GLU A 860 -13.39 20.40 -24.89
N ALA A 861 -12.39 21.29 -24.72
CA ALA A 861 -11.36 21.52 -25.72
C ALA A 861 -10.51 20.26 -26.00
N ARG A 862 -10.25 19.45 -24.97
CA ARG A 862 -9.52 18.18 -25.11
C ARG A 862 -10.36 17.14 -25.82
N GLN A 863 -11.63 17.03 -25.50
CA GLN A 863 -12.55 16.12 -26.18
C GLN A 863 -12.68 16.46 -27.67
N ALA A 864 -12.80 17.75 -28.01
CA ALA A 864 -12.79 18.21 -29.40
C ALA A 864 -11.49 17.84 -30.12
N PHE A 865 -10.34 18.12 -29.50
CA PHE A 865 -9.03 17.70 -30.01
C PHE A 865 -8.96 16.19 -30.28
N PHE A 866 -9.43 15.34 -29.35
CA PHE A 866 -9.39 13.89 -29.55
C PHE A 866 -10.37 13.38 -30.62
N ARG A 867 -11.45 14.11 -30.91
CA ARG A 867 -12.32 13.81 -32.06
C ARG A 867 -11.58 14.03 -33.38
N ASP A 868 -10.81 15.11 -33.48
CA ASP A 868 -9.98 15.39 -34.66
C ASP A 868 -8.86 14.36 -34.79
N GLU A 869 -8.25 13.94 -33.68
CA GLU A 869 -7.22 12.88 -33.69
C GLU A 869 -7.78 11.51 -34.05
N LEU A 870 -9.00 11.17 -33.61
CA LEU A 870 -9.68 9.94 -34.03
C LEU A 870 -9.94 9.95 -35.55
N ARG A 871 -10.38 11.07 -36.10
CA ARG A 871 -10.56 11.25 -37.54
C ARG A 871 -9.24 11.10 -38.29
N ALA A 872 -8.20 11.80 -37.85
CA ALA A 872 -6.86 11.71 -38.44
C ALA A 872 -6.31 10.26 -38.38
N PHE A 873 -6.52 9.57 -37.27
CA PHE A 873 -6.11 8.17 -37.11
C PHE A 873 -6.82 7.23 -38.11
N LEU A 874 -8.14 7.37 -38.27
CA LEU A 874 -8.88 6.55 -39.24
C LEU A 874 -8.43 6.82 -40.68
N ARG A 875 -8.07 8.07 -41.00
CA ARG A 875 -7.51 8.43 -42.31
C ARG A 875 -6.12 7.82 -42.51
N LEU A 876 -5.27 7.87 -41.49
CA LEU A 876 -3.94 7.26 -41.49
C LEU A 876 -4.01 5.73 -41.67
N ALA A 877 -4.87 5.07 -40.90
CA ALA A 877 -5.07 3.62 -40.99
C ALA A 877 -5.61 3.21 -42.38
N ARG A 878 -6.53 4.00 -42.93
CA ARG A 878 -7.08 3.77 -44.28
C ARG A 878 -6.01 3.95 -45.37
N ALA A 879 -5.20 5.01 -45.29
CA ALA A 879 -4.15 5.29 -46.26
C ALA A 879 -3.00 4.27 -46.23
N SER A 880 -2.67 3.74 -45.05
CA SER A 880 -1.63 2.71 -44.87
C SER A 880 -2.10 1.30 -45.22
N GLY A 881 -3.41 1.07 -45.37
CA GLY A 881 -3.98 -0.27 -45.57
C GLY A 881 -3.92 -1.17 -44.32
N VAL A 882 -3.55 -0.63 -43.15
CA VAL A 882 -3.46 -1.36 -41.89
C VAL A 882 -4.74 -1.16 -41.09
N ALA A 883 -5.37 -2.25 -40.68
CA ALA A 883 -6.60 -2.22 -39.90
C ALA A 883 -6.44 -1.39 -38.59
N PRO A 884 -7.35 -0.44 -38.30
CA PRO A 884 -7.32 0.40 -37.10
C PRO A 884 -7.15 -0.32 -35.75
N ASP A 885 -7.57 -1.58 -35.64
CA ASP A 885 -7.43 -2.37 -34.41
C ASP A 885 -6.06 -3.02 -34.22
N ALA A 886 -5.23 -3.07 -35.27
CA ALA A 886 -3.86 -3.56 -35.22
C ALA A 886 -2.87 -2.53 -34.66
N TRP A 887 -3.21 -1.24 -34.72
CA TRP A 887 -2.35 -0.17 -34.22
C TRP A 887 -2.21 -0.20 -32.70
N ARG A 888 -0.99 0.10 -32.23
CA ARG A 888 -0.67 0.26 -30.81
C ARG A 888 -0.01 1.62 -30.58
N GLY A 889 -0.26 2.19 -29.40
CA GLY A 889 0.29 3.48 -29.02
C GLY A 889 0.18 3.76 -27.53
N SER A 890 0.43 5.02 -27.17
CA SER A 890 0.35 5.49 -25.79
C SER A 890 -1.09 5.56 -25.28
N PHE A 891 -1.21 5.78 -23.98
CA PHE A 891 -2.50 6.03 -23.31
C PHE A 891 -3.19 7.35 -23.76
N ALA A 892 -2.50 8.18 -24.55
CA ALA A 892 -3.05 9.40 -25.16
C ALA A 892 -3.21 9.28 -26.68
N GLY A 893 -2.95 8.10 -27.27
CA GLY A 893 -3.14 7.84 -28.70
C GLY A 893 -1.97 8.26 -29.60
N ALA A 894 -0.81 8.58 -29.01
CA ALA A 894 0.40 8.87 -29.75
C ALA A 894 1.09 7.58 -30.25
N LEU A 895 1.70 7.65 -31.43
CA LEU A 895 2.12 6.52 -32.25
C LEU A 895 3.62 6.53 -32.57
N GLY A 896 4.20 5.34 -32.66
CA GLY A 896 5.55 5.13 -33.19
C GLY A 896 6.68 5.64 -32.30
N TRP A 897 7.90 5.48 -32.80
CA TRP A 897 9.13 5.96 -32.17
C TRP A 897 9.09 7.45 -31.76
N PRO A 898 8.51 8.35 -32.58
CA PRO A 898 8.42 9.77 -32.20
C PRO A 898 7.24 10.09 -31.30
N GLN A 899 6.36 9.13 -30.99
CA GLN A 899 5.11 9.39 -30.27
C GLN A 899 4.29 10.52 -30.92
N PHE A 900 4.16 10.50 -32.25
CA PHE A 900 3.34 11.46 -32.96
C PHE A 900 1.85 11.20 -32.72
N MET A 901 1.10 12.27 -32.49
CA MET A 901 -0.34 12.21 -32.64
C MET A 901 -0.70 11.91 -34.11
N PRO A 902 -1.80 11.21 -34.40
CA PRO A 902 -2.21 10.88 -35.77
C PRO A 902 -2.21 12.08 -36.73
N SER A 903 -2.68 13.25 -36.28
CA SER A 903 -2.63 14.49 -37.07
C SER A 903 -1.20 14.91 -37.42
N SER A 904 -0.27 14.78 -36.47
CA SER A 904 1.15 15.10 -36.65
C SER A 904 1.83 14.10 -37.59
N TRP A 905 1.43 12.83 -37.54
CA TRP A 905 1.88 11.84 -38.52
C TRP A 905 1.47 12.24 -39.93
N LEU A 906 0.19 12.55 -40.15
CA LEU A 906 -0.30 12.94 -41.48
C LEU A 906 0.36 14.23 -42.00
N ALA A 907 0.68 15.18 -41.12
CA ALA A 907 1.21 16.49 -41.52
C ALA A 907 2.74 16.53 -41.67
N HIS A 908 3.47 15.72 -40.90
CA HIS A 908 4.92 15.90 -40.75
C HIS A 908 5.74 14.63 -40.94
N ALA A 909 5.12 13.45 -41.00
CA ALA A 909 5.87 12.24 -41.26
C ALA A 909 6.40 12.23 -42.70
N VAL A 910 7.63 11.73 -42.88
CA VAL A 910 8.31 11.67 -44.16
C VAL A 910 8.94 10.30 -44.35
N ASP A 911 8.89 9.82 -45.58
CA ASP A 911 9.68 8.69 -46.06
C ASP A 911 11.14 9.17 -46.13
N PHE A 912 11.97 8.62 -45.26
CA PHE A 912 13.34 9.08 -45.04
C PHE A 912 14.38 7.98 -45.29
N ASP A 913 13.98 6.75 -45.52
CA ASP A 913 14.83 5.72 -46.12
C ASP A 913 14.61 5.56 -47.64
N GLY A 914 13.55 6.13 -48.20
CA GLY A 914 13.27 6.18 -49.63
C GLY A 914 12.59 4.94 -50.18
N ASP A 915 11.93 4.14 -49.34
CA ASP A 915 11.28 2.89 -49.74
C ASP A 915 9.87 3.08 -50.34
N GLY A 916 9.39 4.33 -50.40
CA GLY A 916 8.09 4.72 -50.92
C GLY A 916 6.96 4.62 -49.88
N ARG A 917 7.27 4.33 -48.61
CA ARG A 917 6.33 4.21 -47.49
C ARG A 917 6.80 5.05 -46.31
N ILE A 918 5.87 5.34 -45.40
CA ILE A 918 6.16 6.08 -44.16
C ILE A 918 5.84 5.16 -43.00
N ASP A 919 6.85 4.63 -42.33
CA ASP A 919 6.73 3.70 -41.21
C ASP A 919 7.47 4.18 -39.95
N LEU A 920 6.81 4.99 -39.12
CA LEU A 920 7.38 5.42 -37.84
C LEU A 920 7.27 4.36 -36.73
N LEU A 921 6.79 3.15 -37.01
CA LEU A 921 6.77 2.01 -36.08
C LEU A 921 8.00 1.11 -36.28
N GLY A 922 8.32 0.81 -37.54
CA GLY A 922 9.37 -0.11 -37.95
C GLY A 922 10.63 0.53 -38.52
N SER A 923 10.58 1.77 -39.04
CA SER A 923 11.73 2.48 -39.63
C SER A 923 12.28 3.58 -38.70
N PRO A 924 13.45 3.38 -38.07
CA PRO A 924 14.15 4.44 -37.36
C PRO A 924 14.53 5.62 -38.25
N ALA A 925 14.79 5.38 -39.54
CA ALA A 925 15.15 6.43 -40.49
C ALA A 925 13.97 7.38 -40.70
N ASP A 926 12.78 6.85 -40.95
CA ASP A 926 11.56 7.66 -41.08
C ASP A 926 11.25 8.42 -39.80
N ALA A 927 11.43 7.79 -38.63
CA ALA A 927 11.27 8.45 -37.34
C ALA A 927 12.25 9.64 -37.19
N ILE A 928 13.53 9.46 -37.54
CA ILE A 928 14.55 10.52 -37.52
C ILE A 928 14.17 11.68 -38.46
N GLY A 929 13.83 11.37 -39.71
CA GLY A 929 13.45 12.38 -40.71
C GLY A 929 12.19 13.13 -40.31
N SER A 930 11.21 12.42 -39.77
CA SER A 930 9.91 12.98 -39.35
C SER A 930 10.03 13.91 -38.16
N VAL A 931 10.84 13.56 -37.15
CA VAL A 931 11.14 14.46 -36.01
C VAL A 931 11.81 15.74 -36.50
N ALA A 932 12.78 15.62 -37.41
CA ALA A 932 13.50 16.76 -37.96
C ALA A 932 12.57 17.65 -38.80
N ASN A 933 11.74 17.06 -39.66
CA ASN A 933 10.73 17.77 -40.45
C ASN A 933 9.70 18.48 -39.58
N PHE A 934 9.24 17.83 -38.51
CA PHE A 934 8.30 18.42 -37.55
C PHE A 934 8.88 19.68 -36.91
N LEU A 935 10.12 19.63 -36.40
CA LEU A 935 10.73 20.79 -35.78
C LEU A 935 10.97 21.92 -36.78
N ALA A 936 11.45 21.60 -37.99
CA ALA A 936 11.61 22.59 -39.07
C ALA A 936 10.29 23.28 -39.42
N ALA A 937 9.19 22.52 -39.55
CA ALA A 937 7.86 23.06 -39.80
C ALA A 937 7.33 23.92 -38.64
N HIS A 938 7.80 23.67 -37.42
CA HIS A 938 7.41 24.41 -36.21
C HIS A 938 8.37 25.54 -35.83
N GLY A 939 9.14 26.04 -36.80
CA GLY A 939 9.94 27.25 -36.64
C GLY A 939 11.36 27.03 -36.14
N TRP A 940 11.87 25.80 -36.19
CA TRP A 940 13.29 25.54 -35.90
C TRP A 940 14.19 26.27 -36.92
N ARG A 941 15.13 27.06 -36.41
CA ARG A 941 16.12 27.83 -37.17
C ARG A 941 17.48 27.14 -37.12
N ARG A 942 18.02 26.86 -38.31
CA ARG A 942 19.35 26.26 -38.48
C ARG A 942 20.43 27.11 -37.81
N GLY A 943 21.33 26.46 -37.07
CA GLY A 943 22.48 27.11 -36.44
C GLY A 943 22.16 28.00 -35.23
N MET A 944 20.88 28.22 -34.92
CA MET A 944 20.48 28.97 -33.73
C MET A 944 20.54 28.07 -32.48
N PRO A 945 21.19 28.49 -31.39
CA PRO A 945 21.13 27.77 -30.12
C PRO A 945 19.69 27.66 -29.61
N ALA A 946 19.33 26.53 -29.00
CA ALA A 946 17.99 26.37 -28.41
C ALA A 946 17.84 27.18 -27.13
N ARG A 947 18.91 27.38 -26.36
CA ARG A 947 18.85 28.13 -25.09
C ARG A 947 20.20 28.78 -24.77
N TYR A 948 20.16 29.81 -23.94
CA TYR A 948 21.35 30.38 -23.30
C TYR A 948 21.24 30.33 -21.77
N ALA A 949 22.40 30.35 -21.10
CA ALA A 949 22.46 30.58 -19.67
C ALA A 949 22.09 32.04 -19.36
N VAL A 950 21.57 32.28 -18.15
CA VAL A 950 21.19 33.63 -17.69
C VAL A 950 21.24 33.69 -16.17
N ARG A 951 21.58 34.86 -15.63
CA ARG A 951 21.23 35.20 -14.26
C ARG A 951 20.06 36.19 -14.30
N PRO A 952 18.91 35.84 -13.73
CA PRO A 952 17.73 36.69 -13.77
C PRO A 952 17.95 37.97 -12.95
N PRO A 953 17.16 39.03 -13.18
CA PRO A 953 17.22 40.23 -12.36
C PRO A 953 16.85 39.94 -10.91
N THR A 954 17.49 40.64 -9.99
CA THR A 954 17.22 40.55 -8.54
C THR A 954 15.98 41.35 -8.12
N HIS A 955 15.57 42.34 -8.92
CA HIS A 955 14.41 43.17 -8.62
C HIS A 955 13.08 42.41 -8.91
N PRO A 956 12.20 42.19 -7.91
CA PRO A 956 11.02 41.32 -8.06
C PRO A 956 10.06 41.74 -9.17
N GLN A 957 9.88 43.05 -9.39
CA GLN A 957 8.99 43.54 -10.45
C GLN A 957 9.55 43.23 -11.84
N ALA A 958 10.86 43.42 -12.04
CA ALA A 958 11.52 43.14 -13.31
C ALA A 958 11.51 41.63 -13.60
N LEU A 959 11.78 40.81 -12.57
CA LEU A 959 11.67 39.35 -12.65
C LEU A 959 10.24 38.92 -13.01
N GLY A 960 9.23 39.50 -12.35
CA GLY A 960 7.83 39.23 -12.65
C GLY A 960 7.43 39.58 -14.09
N THR A 961 7.90 40.73 -14.60
CA THR A 961 7.70 41.13 -16.00
C THR A 961 8.31 40.14 -16.98
N LEU A 962 9.55 39.71 -16.74
CA LEU A 962 10.25 38.77 -17.62
C LEU A 962 9.64 37.36 -17.61
N LEU A 963 9.06 36.93 -16.49
CA LEU A 963 8.43 35.61 -16.35
C LEU A 963 6.97 35.55 -16.83
N ALA A 964 6.28 36.69 -16.97
CA ALA A 964 4.86 36.74 -17.32
C ALA A 964 4.51 36.03 -18.66
N PRO A 965 5.33 36.10 -19.72
CA PRO A 965 5.06 35.38 -20.97
C PRO A 965 5.35 33.87 -20.93
N ASP A 966 5.89 33.36 -19.80
CA ASP A 966 6.30 31.97 -19.58
C ASP A 966 7.33 31.49 -20.64
N ILE A 967 6.95 30.60 -21.55
CA ILE A 967 7.86 29.98 -22.52
C ILE A 967 7.95 30.79 -23.83
N ARG A 968 7.05 31.76 -24.06
CA ARG A 968 6.96 32.46 -25.36
C ARG A 968 8.07 33.51 -25.50
N PRO A 969 8.93 33.43 -26.53
CA PRO A 969 9.94 34.45 -26.79
C PRO A 969 9.29 35.83 -26.98
N THR A 970 9.68 36.80 -26.16
CA THR A 970 9.00 38.09 -26.05
C THR A 970 9.95 39.29 -25.96
N PHE A 971 11.15 39.11 -25.38
CA PHE A 971 12.08 40.22 -25.08
C PHE A 971 13.33 40.16 -25.93
N SER A 972 13.84 41.29 -26.41
CA SER A 972 15.16 41.37 -27.03
C SER A 972 16.28 41.27 -25.98
N ALA A 973 17.51 40.94 -26.41
CA ALA A 973 18.67 40.93 -25.52
C ALA A 973 18.90 42.29 -24.82
N ALA A 974 18.66 43.41 -25.53
CA ALA A 974 18.74 44.75 -24.98
C ALA A 974 17.70 44.99 -23.86
N GLN A 975 16.45 44.58 -24.08
CA GLN A 975 15.39 44.71 -23.07
C GLN A 975 15.65 43.86 -21.82
N LEU A 976 16.24 42.67 -21.99
CA LEU A 976 16.64 41.83 -20.86
C LEU A 976 17.76 42.49 -20.02
N LEU A 977 18.75 43.11 -20.68
CA LEU A 977 19.81 43.87 -20.00
C LEU A 977 19.25 45.12 -19.30
N GLU A 978 18.36 45.86 -19.94
CA GLU A 978 17.67 47.03 -19.35
C GLU A 978 16.86 46.66 -18.10
N LEU A 979 16.23 45.48 -18.10
CA LEU A 979 15.49 44.94 -16.96
C LEU A 979 16.39 44.27 -15.91
N GLY A 980 17.71 44.29 -16.09
CA GLY A 980 18.70 43.86 -15.10
C GLY A 980 19.07 42.38 -15.12
N ALA A 981 18.80 41.65 -16.21
CA ALA A 981 19.30 40.29 -16.40
C ALA A 981 20.78 40.29 -16.84
N GLU A 982 21.60 39.36 -16.35
CA GLU A 982 22.98 39.18 -16.82
C GLU A 982 23.02 38.09 -17.92
N LEU A 983 23.49 38.48 -19.11
CA LEU A 983 23.55 37.63 -20.30
C LEU A 983 25.00 37.33 -20.69
N PRO A 984 25.34 36.10 -21.11
CA PRO A 984 26.65 35.80 -21.67
C PRO A 984 26.84 36.46 -23.05
N PRO A 985 28.08 36.66 -23.54
CA PRO A 985 28.35 37.39 -24.79
C PRO A 985 27.60 36.85 -26.02
N GLU A 986 27.43 35.53 -26.11
CA GLU A 986 26.66 34.89 -27.18
C GLU A 986 25.15 35.19 -27.13
N ALA A 987 24.58 35.39 -25.94
CA ALA A 987 23.18 35.77 -25.78
C ALA A 987 22.95 37.26 -26.03
N GLN A 988 23.95 38.11 -25.73
CA GLN A 988 23.90 39.54 -26.03
C GLN A 988 23.90 39.82 -27.54
N ARG A 989 24.57 38.98 -28.32
CA ARG A 989 24.59 39.04 -29.79
C ARG A 989 23.41 38.30 -30.45
N HIS A 990 22.46 37.78 -29.66
CA HIS A 990 21.33 37.04 -30.23
C HIS A 990 20.39 37.97 -31.00
N GLU A 991 20.23 37.70 -32.30
CA GLU A 991 19.28 38.38 -33.15
C GLU A 991 17.90 37.72 -33.06
N GLY A 992 17.01 38.29 -32.26
CA GLY A 992 15.66 37.77 -32.06
C GLY A 992 15.09 38.05 -30.68
N LEU A 993 13.94 37.44 -30.40
CA LEU A 993 13.31 37.49 -29.08
C LEU A 993 13.69 36.26 -28.26
N LEU A 994 13.71 36.45 -26.95
CA LEU A 994 14.06 35.47 -25.93
C LEU A 994 12.94 35.40 -24.88
N ALA A 995 12.82 34.24 -24.24
CA ALA A 995 11.94 34.00 -23.10
C ALA A 995 12.76 33.69 -21.85
N LEU A 996 12.48 34.34 -20.73
CA LEU A 996 13.02 33.91 -19.44
C LEU A 996 12.18 32.74 -18.93
N VAL A 997 12.73 31.52 -19.02
CA VAL A 997 12.05 30.30 -18.62
C VAL A 997 12.45 29.92 -17.20
N LEU A 998 11.44 29.74 -16.35
CA LEU A 998 11.58 29.29 -14.96
C LEU A 998 11.27 27.79 -14.84
N LEU A 999 12.21 27.06 -14.25
CA LEU A 999 12.03 25.68 -13.82
C LEU A 999 12.22 25.62 -12.31
N HIS A 1000 11.22 25.12 -11.60
CA HIS A 1000 11.24 25.03 -10.16
C HIS A 1000 12.13 23.87 -9.74
N ASN A 1001 13.21 24.17 -9.04
CA ASN A 1001 13.75 23.23 -8.06
C ASN A 1001 13.21 23.67 -6.71
N GLY A 1002 13.17 22.78 -5.72
CA GLY A 1002 12.58 23.08 -4.40
C GLY A 1002 13.02 24.44 -3.83
N ASP A 1003 12.19 24.99 -2.95
CA ASP A 1003 12.30 26.36 -2.47
C ASP A 1003 13.74 26.73 -2.03
N PRO A 1004 14.39 27.73 -2.65
CA PRO A 1004 15.71 28.19 -2.22
C PRO A 1004 15.74 28.65 -0.75
N ALA A 1005 14.62 29.17 -0.22
CA ALA A 1005 14.50 29.52 1.20
C ALA A 1005 14.53 28.29 2.13
N GLN A 1006 14.38 27.07 1.58
CA GLN A 1006 14.42 25.79 2.29
C GLN A 1006 15.66 24.96 1.93
N GLY A 1007 16.69 25.59 1.33
CA GLY A 1007 17.98 24.96 1.00
C GLY A 1007 18.00 24.15 -0.30
N GLY A 1008 16.97 24.27 -1.16
CA GLY A 1008 17.02 23.73 -2.52
C GLY A 1008 17.98 24.52 -3.43
N PRO A 1009 18.43 23.96 -4.58
CA PRO A 1009 19.40 24.59 -5.48
C PRO A 1009 18.90 25.87 -6.18
N GLY A 1010 17.80 26.46 -5.71
CA GLY A 1010 17.09 27.55 -6.35
C GLY A 1010 16.48 27.14 -7.69
N PRO A 1011 15.56 27.95 -8.20
CA PRO A 1011 15.02 27.72 -9.52
C PRO A 1011 16.10 27.76 -10.60
N THR A 1012 15.95 26.91 -11.62
CA THR A 1012 16.77 26.96 -12.83
C THR A 1012 16.14 27.96 -13.80
N TYR A 1013 16.94 28.92 -14.25
CA TYR A 1013 16.55 29.87 -15.29
C TYR A 1013 17.33 29.59 -16.57
N VAL A 1014 16.64 29.64 -17.70
CA VAL A 1014 17.27 29.62 -19.03
C VAL A 1014 16.63 30.68 -19.91
N LEU A 1015 17.40 31.22 -20.86
CA LEU A 1015 16.83 32.02 -21.94
C LEU A 1015 16.48 31.10 -23.10
N GLY A 1016 15.19 30.86 -23.30
CA GLY A 1016 14.69 30.10 -24.44
C GLY A 1016 14.65 30.94 -25.71
N THR A 1017 15.17 30.41 -26.81
CA THR A 1017 15.06 31.02 -28.15
C THR A 1017 13.83 30.50 -28.89
N ASP A 1018 13.63 30.91 -30.14
CA ASP A 1018 12.66 30.30 -31.05
C ASP A 1018 12.85 28.78 -31.20
N ASN A 1019 14.07 28.25 -31.08
CA ASN A 1019 14.35 26.81 -31.11
C ASN A 1019 13.90 26.10 -29.83
N PHE A 1020 14.00 26.75 -28.66
CA PHE A 1020 13.36 26.25 -27.43
C PHE A 1020 11.84 26.18 -27.60
N TRP A 1021 11.28 27.23 -28.18
CA TRP A 1021 9.84 27.33 -28.39
C TRP A 1021 9.34 26.27 -29.37
N ALA A 1022 10.08 26.01 -30.46
CA ALA A 1022 9.81 24.94 -31.41
C ALA A 1022 9.78 23.56 -30.73
N LEU A 1023 10.68 23.27 -29.78
CA LEU A 1023 10.65 22.02 -29.00
C LEU A 1023 9.38 21.89 -28.16
N THR A 1024 8.88 22.99 -27.59
CA THR A 1024 7.62 22.94 -26.83
C THR A 1024 6.38 22.75 -27.70
N ARG A 1025 6.52 22.84 -29.04
CA ARG A 1025 5.46 22.43 -29.96
C ARG A 1025 5.29 20.93 -30.03
N TYR A 1026 6.35 20.19 -29.74
CA TYR A 1026 6.32 18.74 -29.60
C TYR A 1026 5.57 18.33 -28.33
N ASN A 1027 5.91 18.96 -27.20
CA ASN A 1027 5.21 18.83 -25.93
C ASN A 1027 5.25 20.17 -25.19
N ARG A 1028 4.08 20.73 -24.84
CA ARG A 1028 3.91 22.09 -24.27
C ARG A 1028 4.39 22.17 -22.82
N SER A 1029 5.69 21.94 -22.59
CA SER A 1029 6.33 21.93 -21.29
C SER A 1029 7.79 22.37 -21.42
N SER A 1030 8.18 23.37 -20.62
CA SER A 1030 9.58 23.81 -20.50
C SER A 1030 10.48 22.71 -19.92
N TYR A 1031 9.94 21.88 -19.02
CA TYR A 1031 10.63 20.72 -18.44
C TYR A 1031 10.96 19.69 -19.52
N TYR A 1032 9.99 19.39 -20.39
CA TYR A 1032 10.21 18.48 -21.49
C TYR A 1032 11.31 18.98 -22.44
N ALA A 1033 11.20 20.23 -22.91
CA ALA A 1033 12.16 20.78 -23.87
C ALA A 1033 13.58 20.83 -23.30
N LEU A 1034 13.72 21.21 -22.02
CA LEU A 1034 15.02 21.23 -21.36
C LEU A 1034 15.60 19.81 -21.20
N ALA A 1035 14.76 18.81 -20.91
CA ALA A 1035 15.19 17.42 -20.75
C ALA A 1035 15.64 16.78 -22.07
N VAL A 1036 14.94 17.06 -23.17
CA VAL A 1036 15.34 16.65 -24.53
C VAL A 1036 16.73 17.17 -24.86
N LEU A 1037 16.95 18.48 -24.67
CA LEU A 1037 18.23 19.11 -24.96
C LEU A 1037 19.37 18.53 -24.11
N GLU A 1038 19.18 18.43 -22.79
CA GLU A 1038 20.22 17.90 -21.91
C GLU A 1038 20.50 16.40 -22.12
N LEU A 1039 19.50 15.61 -22.51
CA LEU A 1039 19.73 14.22 -22.88
C LEU A 1039 20.57 14.13 -24.15
N GLY A 1040 20.22 14.91 -25.19
CA GLY A 1040 20.98 14.97 -26.44
C GLY A 1040 22.44 15.36 -26.22
N GLU A 1041 22.68 16.44 -25.47
CA GLU A 1041 24.02 16.92 -25.10
C GLU A 1041 24.79 15.87 -24.26
N ALA A 1042 24.12 15.12 -23.39
CA ALA A 1042 24.77 14.06 -22.61
C ALA A 1042 25.19 12.88 -23.50
N VAL A 1043 24.35 12.50 -24.47
CA VAL A 1043 24.67 11.44 -25.44
C VAL A 1043 25.83 11.88 -26.33
N GLU A 1044 25.79 13.09 -26.87
CA GLU A 1044 26.84 13.64 -27.73
C GLU A 1044 28.20 13.68 -27.00
N ARG A 1045 28.22 14.18 -25.75
CA ARG A 1045 29.44 14.19 -24.93
C ARG A 1045 29.97 12.79 -24.65
N GLN A 1046 29.10 11.82 -24.35
CA GLN A 1046 29.55 10.45 -24.10
C GLN A 1046 30.08 9.78 -25.37
N ARG A 1047 29.48 10.10 -26.53
CA ARG A 1047 29.92 9.60 -27.83
C ARG A 1047 31.27 10.18 -28.24
N GLY A 1048 31.51 11.47 -28.02
CA GLY A 1048 32.78 12.13 -28.34
C GLY A 1048 33.94 11.80 -27.39
N ALA A 1049 33.67 11.21 -26.23
CA ALA A 1049 34.69 10.74 -25.29
C ALA A 1049 35.17 9.30 -25.57
N ARG A 1050 34.55 8.60 -26.53
CA ARG A 1050 34.95 7.29 -27.04
C ARG A 1050 35.64 7.45 -28.38
#